data_AF-A0A8K0KI50-F1
#
_entry.id   AF-A0A8K0KI50-F1
#
_cell.length_a   1.000
_cell.length_b   1.000
_cell.length_c   1.000
_cell.angle_alpha   90.00
_cell.angle_beta   90.00
_cell.angle_gamma   90.00
#
_symmetry.space_group_name_H-M   'P 1'
#
loop_
_entity.id
_entity.type
_entity.pdbx_description
1 polymer ?
#
loop_
_entity_poly.entity_id
_entity_poly.type
_entity_poly.pdbx_seq_one_letter_code
_entity_poly.pdbx_strand_id
1 'polypeptide(L)'
;MKGAPPTVAYLKKIFPILAHLGATGILLEWEDVFPFASISPLAAGNAYSRSDVAAILASARSNDLEVIPLVQTFGHLEFALKHAEWSSLREDERVPTALCPSLNASRVFVERMLDEVISAHSVDGRAPKFVHIGCDEVFQLGECPRCRSSPRERLFLSHVTHVAASVRNRFGSTPIIWDDMLRHVSPEAMRESGLGNLVEPMVWVYAEDVYRFVPPGVWDKYAAIFDRVWAASAFKGAFGETLYVPNAKRHLDNNLRWLDVMSRESTKFKGGFRGLVLTGWQRYDHFAVLCELLPAAVPSLAVSLLTVTKGRFDAFLRKDLHAALSCPETGVRDPTGSGWADLSGDPFLWDRFSRCLFPGALLYRLTARLQATEREFSALVEAVHHRRGWMTPYNVRHNFSSPLRVEEVAGVEQVARLQQSVENLIRSARDSLVDILEPFAISEWIEQRLYPMVTELDSIARDAAVLKSKRTWPARPLPPLEELRRFGITVPPLPSAQPQMETKKEHRQGNGIDRLIKQLNKWSIRASTPFRCDAASTCLSSYFRVRLNLEMRFAVSFAYRLGFSAWRRKSTILAAIGTLLLLLVCLQYSSFGGRTEGKIFAVEDSSSTEELPSGGSKQRRVQFVLNQVDVAPSEKPSRLPDPPAREDLERRHAFLQQYADDK
;
A
#
# COMPACT_ATOMS: atom_id res chain seq x y z
N MET A 1 5.28 6.24 -16.89
CA MET A 1 6.54 5.47 -16.71
C MET A 1 7.46 6.06 -15.62
N LYS A 2 6.96 7.04 -14.85
CA LYS A 2 7.64 7.81 -13.81
C LYS A 2 8.58 6.99 -12.91
N GLY A 3 9.87 7.33 -12.91
CA GLY A 3 10.92 6.78 -12.02
C GLY A 3 11.41 5.36 -12.33
N ALA A 4 10.55 4.45 -12.77
CA ALA A 4 10.91 3.06 -13.08
C ALA A 4 10.48 2.64 -14.51
N PRO A 5 11.11 3.21 -15.55
CA PRO A 5 10.82 2.84 -16.94
C PRO A 5 11.22 1.37 -17.21
N PRO A 6 10.33 0.54 -17.78
CA PRO A 6 10.69 -0.82 -18.16
C PRO A 6 11.66 -0.87 -19.35
N THR A 7 12.53 -1.88 -19.42
CA THR A 7 13.44 -2.02 -20.57
C THR A 7 12.65 -2.22 -21.88
N VAL A 8 13.24 -1.80 -23.00
CA VAL A 8 12.66 -2.04 -24.34
C VAL A 8 12.40 -3.54 -24.56
N ALA A 9 13.31 -4.40 -24.09
CA ALA A 9 13.18 -5.85 -24.18
C ALA A 9 11.96 -6.37 -23.41
N TYR A 10 11.67 -5.81 -22.23
CA TYR A 10 10.49 -6.17 -21.47
C TYR A 10 9.20 -5.71 -22.15
N LEU A 11 9.14 -4.46 -22.63
CA LEU A 11 7.97 -3.93 -23.36
C LEU A 11 7.63 -4.78 -24.60
N LYS A 12 8.66 -5.22 -25.36
CA LYS A 12 8.50 -6.15 -26.50
C LYS A 12 7.85 -7.49 -26.13
N LYS A 13 8.03 -7.97 -24.90
CA LYS A 13 7.38 -9.18 -24.39
C LYS A 13 5.95 -8.92 -23.91
N ILE A 14 5.67 -7.70 -23.45
CA ILE A 14 4.35 -7.32 -22.93
C ILE A 14 3.36 -6.98 -24.04
N PHE A 15 3.75 -6.25 -25.07
CA PHE A 15 2.82 -5.80 -26.12
C PHE A 15 2.03 -6.93 -26.81
N PRO A 16 2.61 -8.09 -27.16
CA PRO A 16 1.84 -9.21 -27.69
C PRO A 16 0.77 -9.73 -26.72
N ILE A 17 1.06 -9.72 -25.42
CA ILE A 17 0.10 -10.13 -24.39
C ILE A 17 -1.06 -9.13 -24.31
N LEU A 18 -0.77 -7.82 -24.38
CA LEU A 18 -1.81 -6.79 -24.40
C LEU A 18 -2.73 -6.93 -25.61
N ALA A 19 -2.15 -7.12 -26.80
CA ALA A 19 -2.92 -7.32 -28.03
C ALA A 19 -3.78 -8.60 -27.94
N HIS A 20 -3.22 -9.70 -27.43
CA HIS A 20 -3.96 -10.95 -27.23
C HIS A 20 -5.14 -10.81 -26.24
N LEU A 21 -4.97 -10.00 -25.20
CA LEU A 21 -6.02 -9.69 -24.23
C LEU A 21 -7.07 -8.70 -24.76
N GLY A 22 -6.82 -8.09 -25.94
CA GLY A 22 -7.77 -7.23 -26.64
C GLY A 22 -7.52 -5.73 -26.50
N ALA A 23 -6.33 -5.30 -26.10
CA ALA A 23 -5.94 -3.90 -26.21
C ALA A 23 -5.83 -3.49 -27.69
N THR A 24 -6.30 -2.28 -28.01
CA THR A 24 -6.19 -1.67 -29.35
C THR A 24 -5.15 -0.55 -29.40
N GLY A 25 -4.59 -0.18 -28.25
CA GLY A 25 -3.63 0.91 -28.15
C GLY A 25 -2.99 1.02 -26.78
N ILE A 26 -2.02 1.93 -26.68
CA ILE A 26 -1.23 2.20 -25.49
C ILE A 26 -1.16 3.72 -25.28
N LEU A 27 -1.54 4.17 -24.08
CA LEU A 27 -1.26 5.53 -23.62
C LEU A 27 0.12 5.54 -22.96
N LEU A 28 1.07 6.32 -23.49
CA LEU A 28 2.43 6.41 -22.98
C LEU A 28 2.72 7.79 -22.39
N GLU A 29 2.77 7.86 -21.06
CA GLU A 29 3.27 9.03 -20.34
C GLU A 29 4.79 8.98 -20.21
N TRP A 30 5.42 10.00 -20.79
CA TRP A 30 6.87 10.10 -21.01
C TRP A 30 7.64 10.83 -19.91
N GLU A 31 7.24 12.06 -19.55
CA GLU A 31 7.95 12.90 -18.58
C GLU A 31 9.49 12.90 -18.78
N ASP A 32 10.29 12.85 -17.70
CA ASP A 32 11.75 12.87 -17.76
C ASP A 32 12.40 11.56 -18.24
N VAL A 33 11.64 10.49 -18.51
CA VAL A 33 12.20 9.27 -19.12
C VAL A 33 12.31 9.37 -20.65
N PHE A 34 11.79 10.44 -21.25
CA PHE A 34 11.97 10.74 -22.67
C PHE A 34 13.29 11.49 -22.94
N PRO A 35 14.02 11.16 -24.04
CA PRO A 35 15.29 11.81 -24.39
C PRO A 35 15.10 13.21 -24.98
N PHE A 36 14.65 14.17 -24.17
CA PHE A 36 14.62 15.57 -24.56
C PHE A 36 16.02 16.06 -24.90
N ALA A 37 16.20 16.56 -26.13
CA ALA A 37 17.50 16.99 -26.64
C ALA A 37 17.65 18.51 -26.63
N SER A 38 16.57 19.26 -26.91
CA SER A 38 16.60 20.72 -26.97
C SER A 38 16.32 21.40 -25.62
N ILE A 39 15.95 20.60 -24.61
CA ILE A 39 15.53 21.05 -23.28
C ILE A 39 16.38 20.34 -22.22
N SER A 40 17.60 20.84 -21.99
CA SER A 40 18.51 20.29 -20.98
C SER A 40 18.41 21.09 -19.67
N PRO A 41 18.45 20.45 -18.48
CA PRO A 41 18.68 19.03 -18.22
C PRO A 41 17.39 18.20 -17.99
N LEU A 42 16.35 18.37 -18.82
CA LEU A 42 15.02 17.80 -18.55
C LEU A 42 14.99 16.26 -18.59
N ALA A 43 15.78 15.65 -19.48
CA ALA A 43 15.89 14.21 -19.56
C ALA A 43 16.66 13.68 -18.34
N ALA A 44 16.08 12.68 -17.66
CA ALA A 44 16.77 11.97 -16.59
C ALA A 44 18.05 11.30 -17.11
N GLY A 45 19.05 11.12 -16.24
CA GLY A 45 20.32 10.50 -16.63
C GLY A 45 20.18 9.05 -17.14
N ASN A 46 19.06 8.39 -16.85
CA ASN A 46 18.67 7.06 -17.31
C ASN A 46 17.44 7.10 -18.24
N ALA A 47 17.15 8.23 -18.89
CA ALA A 47 16.10 8.30 -19.91
C ALA A 47 16.39 7.35 -21.08
N TYR A 48 15.34 6.91 -21.76
CA TYR A 48 15.47 6.12 -22.99
C TYR A 48 16.29 6.87 -24.03
N SER A 49 17.03 6.15 -24.88
CA SER A 49 17.61 6.76 -26.08
C SER A 49 16.54 7.00 -27.16
N ARG A 50 16.84 7.83 -28.16
CA ARG A 50 15.94 8.01 -29.33
C ARG A 50 15.72 6.70 -30.09
N SER A 51 16.73 5.84 -30.16
CA SER A 51 16.60 4.48 -30.72
C SER A 51 15.68 3.60 -29.89
N ASP A 52 15.70 3.72 -28.56
CA ASP A 52 14.79 2.97 -27.69
C ASP A 52 13.34 3.42 -27.90
N VAL A 53 13.08 4.73 -27.95
CA VAL A 53 11.76 5.27 -28.27
C VAL A 53 11.28 4.74 -29.62
N ALA A 54 12.11 4.80 -30.67
CA ALA A 54 11.76 4.27 -31.98
C ALA A 54 11.47 2.76 -31.94
N ALA A 55 12.24 1.98 -31.18
CA ALA A 55 12.06 0.54 -31.03
C ALA A 55 10.78 0.18 -30.26
N ILE A 56 10.42 0.95 -29.22
CA ILE A 56 9.16 0.81 -28.48
C ILE A 56 7.98 1.07 -29.42
N LEU A 57 8.00 2.19 -30.14
CA LEU A 57 6.92 2.57 -31.05
C LEU A 57 6.78 1.57 -32.21
N ALA A 58 7.90 1.09 -32.77
CA ALA A 58 7.87 0.05 -33.80
C ALA A 58 7.29 -1.26 -33.27
N SER A 59 7.62 -1.66 -32.04
CA SER A 59 7.08 -2.86 -31.43
C SER A 59 5.58 -2.74 -31.11
N ALA A 60 5.09 -1.55 -30.74
CA ALA A 60 3.66 -1.35 -30.54
C ALA A 60 2.91 -1.51 -31.88
N ARG A 61 3.42 -0.87 -32.95
CA ARG A 61 2.86 -0.99 -34.31
C ARG A 61 2.86 -2.42 -34.85
N SER A 62 3.92 -3.20 -34.60
CA SER A 62 3.97 -4.60 -35.05
C SER A 62 2.98 -5.52 -34.34
N ASN A 63 2.33 -5.04 -33.28
CA ASN A 63 1.27 -5.73 -32.55
C ASN A 63 -0.10 -5.04 -32.72
N ASP A 64 -0.24 -4.19 -33.75
CA ASP A 64 -1.47 -3.44 -34.05
C ASP A 64 -1.98 -2.56 -32.89
N LEU A 65 -1.06 -2.03 -32.07
CA LEU A 65 -1.37 -1.13 -30.96
C LEU A 65 -1.13 0.33 -31.37
N GLU A 66 -2.20 1.14 -31.41
CA GLU A 66 -2.10 2.60 -31.60
C GLU A 66 -1.46 3.25 -30.36
N VAL A 67 -0.42 4.05 -30.54
CA VAL A 67 0.24 4.75 -29.42
C VAL A 67 -0.26 6.18 -29.32
N ILE A 68 -0.79 6.55 -28.15
CA ILE A 68 -1.16 7.91 -27.79
C ILE A 68 -0.06 8.44 -26.84
N PRO A 69 0.77 9.41 -27.25
CA PRO A 69 1.70 10.05 -26.32
C PRO A 69 0.94 10.91 -25.31
N LEU A 70 1.30 10.80 -24.04
CA LEU A 70 0.91 11.71 -22.98
C LEU A 70 2.10 12.59 -22.59
N VAL A 71 1.89 13.90 -22.67
CA VAL A 71 2.84 14.93 -22.25
C VAL A 71 2.13 15.81 -21.24
N GLN A 72 2.71 15.94 -20.04
CA GLN A 72 2.20 16.88 -19.06
C GLN A 72 2.49 18.32 -19.50
N THR A 73 1.47 19.17 -19.52
CA THR A 73 1.58 20.56 -20.02
C THR A 73 1.08 21.62 -19.04
N PHE A 74 0.66 21.23 -17.84
CA PHE A 74 0.16 22.19 -16.86
C PHE A 74 0.44 21.79 -15.41
N GLY A 75 -0.21 20.73 -14.93
CA GLY A 75 0.10 20.05 -13.67
C GLY A 75 1.08 18.89 -13.88
N HIS A 76 1.45 18.21 -12.79
CA HIS A 76 2.43 17.11 -12.76
C HIS A 76 3.75 17.41 -13.49
N LEU A 77 4.23 18.66 -13.38
CA LEU A 77 5.46 19.11 -13.99
C LEU A 77 6.66 19.05 -13.02
N GLU A 78 6.58 18.29 -11.93
CA GLU A 78 7.66 18.18 -10.94
C GLU A 78 8.98 17.76 -11.56
N PHE A 79 8.94 16.90 -12.58
CA PHE A 79 10.13 16.46 -13.33
C PHE A 79 10.88 17.61 -13.98
N ALA A 80 10.18 18.64 -14.42
CA ALA A 80 10.75 19.84 -15.00
C ALA A 80 11.01 20.89 -13.93
N LEU A 81 9.95 21.29 -13.22
CA LEU A 81 9.96 22.46 -12.38
C LEU A 81 10.80 22.28 -11.11
N LYS A 82 11.24 21.08 -10.74
CA LYS A 82 12.25 20.88 -9.68
C LYS A 82 13.60 21.52 -10.01
N HIS A 83 13.94 21.65 -11.29
CA HIS A 83 15.20 22.21 -11.75
C HIS A 83 15.25 23.74 -11.61
N ALA A 84 16.44 24.28 -11.34
CA ALA A 84 16.62 25.71 -11.14
C ALA A 84 16.26 26.51 -12.41
N GLU A 85 16.57 25.96 -13.58
CA GLU A 85 16.35 26.48 -14.92
C GLU A 85 14.88 26.86 -15.18
N TRP A 86 13.94 26.08 -14.63
CA TRP A 86 12.50 26.28 -14.83
C TRP A 86 11.74 26.62 -13.55
N SER A 87 12.45 26.81 -12.44
CA SER A 87 11.85 27.19 -11.15
C SER A 87 11.03 28.48 -11.21
N SER A 88 11.46 29.44 -12.04
CA SER A 88 10.74 30.70 -12.27
C SER A 88 9.43 30.55 -13.04
N LEU A 89 9.17 29.39 -13.66
CA LEU A 89 7.93 29.09 -14.37
C LEU A 89 6.82 28.61 -13.44
N ARG A 90 7.09 28.35 -12.16
CA ARG A 90 6.11 27.79 -11.21
C ARG A 90 4.98 28.76 -10.90
N GLU A 91 3.80 28.21 -10.60
CA GLU A 91 2.66 28.97 -10.09
C GLU A 91 2.76 29.27 -8.58
N ASP A 92 3.30 28.35 -7.77
CA ASP A 92 3.79 28.63 -6.40
C ASP A 92 5.30 28.37 -6.39
N GLU A 93 6.07 29.35 -5.93
CA GLU A 93 7.54 29.28 -5.84
C GLU A 93 8.04 28.01 -5.12
N ARG A 94 7.31 27.56 -4.09
CA ARG A 94 7.66 26.42 -3.23
C ARG A 94 7.19 25.08 -3.79
N VAL A 95 6.23 25.08 -4.72
CA VAL A 95 5.54 23.86 -5.19
C VAL A 95 5.83 23.65 -6.67
N PRO A 96 6.71 22.70 -7.05
CA PRO A 96 7.11 22.47 -8.44
C PRO A 96 6.09 21.64 -9.25
N THR A 97 4.80 21.66 -8.92
CA THR A 97 3.78 20.82 -9.59
C THR A 97 3.18 21.48 -10.81
N ALA A 98 2.90 22.79 -10.73
CA ALA A 98 2.16 23.52 -11.74
C ALA A 98 2.94 24.71 -12.30
N LEU A 99 2.86 24.92 -13.61
CA LEU A 99 3.40 26.12 -14.25
C LEU A 99 2.45 27.33 -14.10
N CYS A 100 3.00 28.53 -14.19
CA CYS A 100 2.27 29.77 -14.32
C CYS A 100 1.83 29.96 -15.77
N PRO A 101 0.51 29.90 -16.08
CA PRO A 101 0.02 29.99 -17.45
C PRO A 101 0.10 31.41 -18.03
N SER A 102 0.28 32.42 -17.17
CA SER A 102 0.38 33.83 -17.57
C SER A 102 1.78 34.25 -18.02
N LEU A 103 2.74 33.31 -18.07
CA LEU A 103 4.11 33.54 -18.54
C LEU A 103 4.29 33.00 -19.96
N ASN A 104 4.75 33.87 -20.87
CA ASN A 104 5.11 33.46 -22.23
C ASN A 104 6.20 32.37 -22.25
N ALA A 105 7.12 32.40 -21.28
CA ALA A 105 8.17 31.39 -21.15
C ALA A 105 7.59 30.00 -20.84
N SER A 106 6.52 29.91 -20.04
CA SER A 106 5.83 28.64 -19.76
C SER A 106 5.23 28.04 -21.02
N ARG A 107 4.63 28.88 -21.87
CA ARG A 107 4.12 28.47 -23.18
C ARG A 107 5.22 27.92 -24.09
N VAL A 108 6.32 28.66 -24.23
CA VAL A 108 7.45 28.23 -25.08
C VAL A 108 8.04 26.91 -24.58
N PHE A 109 8.13 26.74 -23.26
CA PHE A 109 8.59 25.50 -22.65
C PHE A 109 7.68 24.31 -23.00
N VAL A 110 6.35 24.47 -22.83
CA VAL A 110 5.35 23.45 -23.18
C VAL A 110 5.35 23.12 -24.67
N GLU A 111 5.39 24.13 -25.54
CA GLU A 111 5.40 23.93 -26.99
C GLU A 111 6.63 23.13 -27.42
N ARG A 112 7.81 23.39 -26.83
CA ARG A 112 9.02 22.61 -27.10
C ARG A 112 8.92 21.15 -26.65
N MET A 113 8.35 20.88 -25.47
CA MET A 113 8.16 19.50 -25.00
C MET A 113 7.23 18.72 -25.96
N LEU A 114 6.11 19.34 -26.34
CA LEU A 114 5.17 18.75 -27.29
C LEU A 114 5.82 18.50 -28.66
N ASP A 115 6.60 19.45 -29.16
CA ASP A 115 7.27 19.32 -30.46
C ASP A 115 8.17 18.09 -30.51
N GLU A 116 9.03 17.90 -29.50
CA GLU A 116 9.97 16.80 -29.49
C GLU A 116 9.28 15.44 -29.36
N VAL A 117 8.24 15.34 -28.53
CA VAL A 117 7.51 14.08 -28.31
C VAL A 117 6.64 13.75 -29.52
N ILE A 118 5.85 14.69 -30.03
CA ILE A 118 4.97 14.46 -31.20
C ILE A 118 5.81 14.14 -32.44
N SER A 119 6.95 14.81 -32.63
CA SER A 119 7.87 14.51 -33.73
C SER A 119 8.42 13.08 -33.63
N ALA A 120 8.77 12.61 -32.43
CA ALA A 120 9.23 11.24 -32.23
C ALA A 120 8.12 10.19 -32.48
N HIS A 121 6.85 10.56 -32.32
CA HIS A 121 5.70 9.68 -32.58
C HIS A 121 5.20 9.76 -34.02
N SER A 122 5.74 10.68 -34.83
CA SER A 122 5.34 10.85 -36.21
C SER A 122 5.93 9.73 -37.08
N VAL A 123 5.10 9.12 -37.91
CA VAL A 123 5.50 8.03 -38.81
C VAL A 123 5.14 8.43 -40.24
N ASP A 124 6.08 8.29 -41.16
CA ASP A 124 5.91 8.65 -42.57
C ASP A 124 5.36 10.07 -42.78
N GLY A 125 5.84 11.02 -41.95
CA GLY A 125 5.44 12.42 -41.99
C GLY A 125 4.05 12.71 -41.40
N ARG A 126 3.39 11.73 -40.76
CA ARG A 126 2.09 11.90 -40.12
C ARG A 126 2.21 11.87 -38.60
N ALA A 127 1.69 12.90 -37.96
CA ALA A 127 1.57 12.97 -36.50
C ALA A 127 0.56 11.93 -35.97
N PRO A 128 0.66 11.53 -34.69
CA PRO A 128 -0.34 10.69 -34.06
C PRO A 128 -1.74 11.33 -34.11
N LYS A 129 -2.77 10.50 -34.27
CA LYS A 129 -4.16 10.97 -34.36
C LYS A 129 -4.61 11.69 -33.08
N PHE A 130 -4.18 11.17 -31.94
CA PHE A 130 -4.46 11.73 -30.62
C PHE A 130 -3.16 12.04 -29.88
N VAL A 131 -3.19 13.11 -29.09
CA VAL A 131 -2.11 13.46 -28.16
C VAL A 131 -2.76 13.82 -26.82
N HIS A 132 -2.36 13.17 -25.74
CA HIS A 132 -2.84 13.53 -24.42
C HIS A 132 -1.94 14.64 -23.85
N ILE A 133 -2.50 15.81 -23.55
CA ILE A 133 -1.74 16.98 -23.07
C ILE A 133 -1.80 17.17 -21.54
N GLY A 134 -2.39 16.20 -20.84
CA GLY A 134 -2.44 16.16 -19.37
C GLY A 134 -3.50 17.12 -18.83
N CYS A 135 -3.05 18.14 -18.09
CA CYS A 135 -3.86 19.21 -17.51
C CYS A 135 -4.69 18.82 -16.29
N ASP A 136 -4.27 17.78 -15.57
CA ASP A 136 -4.81 17.31 -14.29
C ASP A 136 -4.20 18.02 -13.07
N GLU A 137 -4.94 18.01 -11.96
CA GLU A 137 -4.50 18.31 -10.59
C GLU A 137 -3.73 19.64 -10.41
N VAL A 138 -4.15 20.71 -11.13
CA VAL A 138 -3.52 22.04 -11.08
C VAL A 138 -4.01 22.87 -9.88
N PHE A 139 -3.83 22.36 -8.66
CA PHE A 139 -4.47 22.89 -7.46
C PHE A 139 -3.99 24.29 -7.03
N GLN A 140 -2.73 24.65 -7.33
CA GLN A 140 -2.13 25.95 -6.98
C GLN A 140 -2.49 27.07 -7.97
N LEU A 141 -3.36 26.82 -8.96
CA LEU A 141 -3.69 27.80 -9.98
C LEU A 141 -4.23 29.13 -9.38
N GLY A 142 -3.70 30.26 -9.81
CA GLY A 142 -4.10 31.59 -9.35
C GLY A 142 -3.34 32.09 -8.12
N GLU A 143 -2.28 31.42 -7.68
CA GLU A 143 -1.53 31.80 -6.47
C GLU A 143 -0.39 32.79 -6.75
N CYS A 144 0.20 32.79 -7.95
CA CYS A 144 1.30 33.70 -8.25
C CYS A 144 0.82 35.16 -8.39
N PRO A 145 1.71 36.16 -8.21
CA PRO A 145 1.37 37.57 -8.38
C PRO A 145 0.77 37.94 -9.75
N ARG A 146 1.06 37.18 -10.81
CA ARG A 146 0.54 37.41 -12.17
C ARG A 146 -0.87 36.86 -12.36
N CYS A 147 -1.14 35.69 -11.81
CA CYS A 147 -2.39 34.98 -11.99
C CYS A 147 -3.47 35.39 -10.98
N ARG A 148 -3.07 35.87 -9.79
CA ARG A 148 -4.01 36.17 -8.69
C ARG A 148 -5.13 37.16 -8.99
N SER A 149 -5.00 37.98 -10.02
CA SER A 149 -6.02 38.94 -10.45
C SER A 149 -7.03 38.36 -11.44
N SER A 150 -6.79 37.15 -11.95
CA SER A 150 -7.65 36.48 -12.94
C SER A 150 -8.40 35.30 -12.30
N PRO A 151 -9.67 35.07 -12.66
CA PRO A 151 -10.40 33.88 -12.23
C PRO A 151 -9.68 32.59 -12.66
N ARG A 152 -9.60 31.60 -11.76
CA ARG A 152 -8.94 30.29 -12.01
C ARG A 152 -9.48 29.60 -13.26
N GLU A 153 -10.79 29.62 -13.43
CA GLU A 153 -11.49 29.08 -14.61
C GLU A 153 -10.96 29.68 -15.92
N ARG A 154 -10.83 31.02 -15.97
CA ARG A 154 -10.32 31.72 -17.15
C ARG A 154 -8.86 31.40 -17.41
N LEU A 155 -8.03 31.34 -16.37
CA LEU A 155 -6.62 30.95 -16.49
C LEU A 155 -6.49 29.53 -17.07
N PHE A 156 -7.28 28.59 -16.55
CA PHE A 156 -7.29 27.21 -17.00
C PHE A 156 -7.71 27.10 -18.46
N LEU A 157 -8.87 27.65 -18.82
CA LEU A 157 -9.39 27.62 -20.18
C LEU A 157 -8.44 28.32 -21.17
N SER A 158 -7.87 29.47 -20.78
CA SER A 158 -6.92 30.20 -21.65
C SER A 158 -5.67 29.36 -21.94
N HIS A 159 -5.12 28.67 -20.96
CA HIS A 159 -3.95 27.81 -21.15
C HIS A 159 -4.28 26.61 -22.04
N VAL A 160 -5.33 25.86 -21.68
CA VAL A 160 -5.71 24.63 -22.38
C VAL A 160 -6.10 24.90 -23.82
N THR A 161 -6.92 25.93 -24.09
CA THR A 161 -7.31 26.28 -25.45
C THR A 161 -6.12 26.68 -26.30
N HIS A 162 -5.17 27.42 -25.72
CA HIS A 162 -3.94 27.82 -26.41
C HIS A 162 -3.09 26.60 -26.80
N VAL A 163 -2.79 25.73 -25.83
CA VAL A 163 -1.97 24.52 -26.06
C VAL A 163 -2.68 23.58 -27.05
N ALA A 164 -3.98 23.34 -26.87
CA ALA A 164 -4.77 22.49 -27.76
C ALA A 164 -4.85 23.03 -29.19
N ALA A 165 -5.04 24.33 -29.36
CA ALA A 165 -5.04 24.97 -30.68
C ALA A 165 -3.66 24.87 -31.34
N SER A 166 -2.57 25.04 -30.58
CA SER A 166 -1.20 24.85 -31.08
C SER A 166 -1.00 23.43 -31.62
N VAL A 167 -1.43 22.41 -30.85
CA VAL A 167 -1.33 20.99 -31.28
C VAL A 167 -2.15 20.74 -32.56
N ARG A 168 -3.41 21.20 -32.60
CA ARG A 168 -4.27 21.03 -33.79
C ARG A 168 -3.70 21.70 -35.03
N ASN A 169 -3.29 22.96 -34.91
CA ASN A 169 -2.83 23.76 -36.04
C ASN A 169 -1.51 23.27 -36.61
N ARG A 170 -0.62 22.76 -35.76
CA ARG A 170 0.75 22.38 -36.15
C ARG A 170 0.86 20.91 -36.56
N PHE A 171 0.05 20.03 -35.95
CA PHE A 171 0.18 18.58 -36.14
C PHE A 171 -1.10 17.91 -36.66
N GLY A 172 -2.25 18.59 -36.62
CA GLY A 172 -3.54 17.99 -36.99
C GLY A 172 -4.05 16.94 -36.00
N SER A 173 -3.33 16.68 -34.91
CA SER A 173 -3.71 15.75 -33.85
C SER A 173 -4.89 16.31 -33.04
N THR A 174 -5.74 15.42 -32.52
CA THR A 174 -6.79 15.76 -31.55
C THR A 174 -6.24 15.68 -30.13
N PRO A 175 -6.15 16.81 -29.40
CA PRO A 175 -5.73 16.81 -28.01
C PRO A 175 -6.75 16.12 -27.08
N ILE A 176 -6.25 15.38 -26.11
CA ILE A 176 -6.99 14.80 -25.00
C ILE A 176 -6.51 15.46 -23.70
N ILE A 177 -7.43 15.76 -22.78
CA ILE A 177 -7.11 16.26 -21.44
C ILE A 177 -7.78 15.40 -20.38
N TRP A 178 -7.19 15.35 -19.18
CA TRP A 178 -7.90 14.84 -18.02
C TRP A 178 -9.06 15.77 -17.64
N ASP A 179 -10.15 15.19 -17.12
CA ASP A 179 -11.40 15.93 -16.91
C ASP A 179 -11.49 16.69 -15.58
N ASP A 180 -10.70 16.32 -14.58
CA ASP A 180 -10.89 16.71 -13.17
C ASP A 180 -11.00 18.23 -12.98
N MET A 181 -10.12 18.99 -13.66
CA MET A 181 -10.16 20.45 -13.62
C MET A 181 -11.42 21.03 -14.29
N LEU A 182 -12.02 20.36 -15.29
CA LEU A 182 -13.26 20.79 -15.95
C LEU A 182 -14.49 20.61 -15.07
N ARG A 183 -14.45 19.77 -14.03
CA ARG A 183 -15.60 19.54 -13.14
C ARG A 183 -16.06 20.84 -12.47
N HIS A 184 -15.13 21.76 -12.22
CA HIS A 184 -15.39 23.08 -11.62
C HIS A 184 -15.63 24.22 -12.62
N VAL A 185 -15.48 23.96 -13.92
CA VAL A 185 -15.70 24.94 -14.98
C VAL A 185 -17.18 24.94 -15.38
N SER A 186 -17.74 26.14 -15.54
CA SER A 186 -19.10 26.38 -16.01
C SER A 186 -19.28 25.97 -17.48
N PRO A 187 -20.46 25.46 -17.86
CA PRO A 187 -20.78 25.19 -19.26
C PRO A 187 -20.59 26.43 -20.15
N GLU A 188 -20.98 27.60 -19.66
CA GLU A 188 -20.92 28.88 -20.40
C GLU A 188 -19.48 29.23 -20.76
N ALA A 189 -18.56 29.19 -19.80
CA ALA A 189 -17.15 29.49 -20.05
C ALA A 189 -16.52 28.49 -21.03
N MET A 190 -16.87 27.19 -20.95
CA MET A 190 -16.39 26.18 -21.91
C MET A 190 -16.89 26.45 -23.34
N ARG A 191 -18.13 26.93 -23.51
CA ARG A 191 -18.67 27.30 -24.83
C ARG A 191 -17.97 28.54 -25.37
N GLU A 192 -17.85 29.58 -24.54
CA GLU A 192 -17.21 30.85 -24.93
C GLU A 192 -15.75 30.66 -25.33
N SER A 193 -15.03 29.76 -24.64
CA SER A 193 -13.64 29.45 -24.99
C SER A 193 -13.51 28.53 -26.22
N GLY A 194 -14.61 28.01 -26.76
CA GLY A 194 -14.62 27.06 -27.88
C GLY A 194 -13.98 25.70 -27.55
N LEU A 195 -13.90 25.33 -26.26
CA LEU A 195 -13.14 24.17 -25.80
C LEU A 195 -13.60 22.85 -26.44
N GLY A 196 -14.91 22.70 -26.64
CA GLY A 196 -15.53 21.50 -27.21
C GLY A 196 -15.06 21.13 -28.62
N ASN A 197 -14.57 22.10 -29.39
CA ASN A 197 -14.01 21.89 -30.73
C ASN A 197 -12.51 21.58 -30.70
N LEU A 198 -11.85 21.82 -29.55
CA LEU A 198 -10.41 21.74 -29.42
C LEU A 198 -9.96 20.44 -28.76
N VAL A 199 -10.67 19.91 -27.76
CA VAL A 199 -10.21 18.75 -26.98
C VAL A 199 -11.30 17.69 -26.81
N GLU A 200 -10.89 16.45 -26.57
CA GLU A 200 -11.77 15.41 -26.00
C GLU A 200 -11.38 15.17 -24.53
N PRO A 201 -12.28 15.26 -23.53
CA PRO A 201 -11.92 15.00 -22.14
C PRO A 201 -11.87 13.50 -21.85
N MET A 202 -10.91 13.08 -21.04
CA MET A 202 -10.77 11.74 -20.48
C MET A 202 -11.16 11.76 -19.00
N VAL A 203 -12.30 11.14 -18.71
CA VAL A 203 -12.88 11.12 -17.36
C VAL A 203 -12.23 10.00 -16.56
N TRP A 204 -11.59 10.34 -15.45
CA TRP A 204 -10.88 9.38 -14.62
C TRP A 204 -11.45 9.29 -13.19
N VAL A 205 -11.68 8.06 -12.75
CA VAL A 205 -12.04 7.71 -11.36
C VAL A 205 -11.55 6.29 -11.10
N TYR A 206 -10.72 6.12 -10.07
CA TYR A 206 -10.15 4.82 -9.73
C TYR A 206 -10.89 4.11 -8.60
N ALA A 207 -11.81 4.80 -7.92
CA ALA A 207 -12.70 4.21 -6.92
C ALA A 207 -13.81 3.34 -7.55
N GLU A 208 -14.38 2.44 -6.75
CA GLU A 208 -15.48 1.55 -7.17
C GLU A 208 -16.79 2.32 -7.43
N ASP A 209 -17.03 3.42 -6.71
CA ASP A 209 -18.19 4.29 -6.91
C ASP A 209 -17.83 5.51 -7.79
N VAL A 210 -17.96 5.35 -9.10
CA VAL A 210 -17.66 6.42 -10.08
C VAL A 210 -18.59 7.63 -9.90
N TYR A 211 -19.87 7.40 -9.63
CA TYR A 211 -20.87 8.48 -9.54
C TYR A 211 -20.71 9.35 -8.29
N ARG A 212 -20.08 8.84 -7.22
CA ARG A 212 -19.67 9.67 -6.07
C ARG A 212 -18.75 10.82 -6.48
N PHE A 213 -17.86 10.59 -7.45
CA PHE A 213 -16.87 11.59 -7.88
C PHE A 213 -17.30 12.33 -9.15
N VAL A 214 -18.10 11.70 -10.01
CA VAL A 214 -18.62 12.28 -11.25
C VAL A 214 -20.13 12.09 -11.30
N PRO A 215 -20.90 12.99 -10.64
CA PRO A 215 -22.35 12.84 -10.55
C PRO A 215 -23.04 13.04 -11.91
N PRO A 216 -24.30 12.56 -12.08
CA PRO A 216 -25.05 12.64 -13.33
C PRO A 216 -25.02 14.00 -14.04
N GLY A 217 -25.11 15.11 -13.29
CA GLY A 217 -25.10 16.46 -13.85
C GLY A 217 -23.77 16.85 -14.53
N VAL A 218 -22.64 16.22 -14.16
CA VAL A 218 -21.35 16.44 -14.86
C VAL A 218 -21.39 15.80 -16.24
N TRP A 219 -22.03 14.64 -16.39
CA TRP A 219 -22.20 13.98 -17.69
C TRP A 219 -23.10 14.80 -18.62
N ASP A 220 -24.20 15.35 -18.10
CA ASP A 220 -25.08 16.24 -18.87
C ASP A 220 -24.33 17.52 -19.31
N LYS A 221 -23.52 18.08 -18.40
CA LYS A 221 -22.63 19.22 -18.70
C LYS A 221 -21.64 18.87 -19.81
N TYR A 222 -20.94 17.75 -19.72
CA TYR A 222 -19.96 17.36 -20.73
C TYR A 222 -20.62 17.06 -22.08
N ALA A 223 -21.78 16.38 -22.09
CA ALA A 223 -22.51 16.09 -23.32
C ALA A 223 -23.00 17.35 -24.05
N ALA A 224 -23.24 18.45 -23.32
CA ALA A 224 -23.61 19.73 -23.91
C ALA A 224 -22.44 20.47 -24.58
N ILE A 225 -21.18 20.10 -24.27
CA ILE A 225 -19.96 20.79 -24.72
C ILE A 225 -19.18 19.93 -25.72
N PHE A 226 -19.02 18.64 -25.43
CA PHE A 226 -18.16 17.72 -26.14
C PHE A 226 -18.99 16.68 -26.89
N ASP A 227 -18.64 16.43 -28.15
CA ASP A 227 -19.31 15.37 -28.93
C ASP A 227 -18.90 13.96 -28.45
N ARG A 228 -17.72 13.83 -27.84
CA ARG A 228 -17.10 12.57 -27.42
C ARG A 228 -16.31 12.74 -26.14
N VAL A 229 -16.20 11.66 -25.38
CA VAL A 229 -15.41 11.58 -24.15
C VAL A 229 -14.66 10.26 -24.07
N TRP A 230 -13.60 10.20 -23.29
CA TRP A 230 -12.90 8.96 -22.94
C TRP A 230 -13.19 8.60 -21.49
N ALA A 231 -13.04 7.32 -21.15
CA ALA A 231 -13.03 6.83 -19.78
C ALA A 231 -11.62 6.39 -19.39
N ALA A 232 -11.29 6.51 -18.11
CA ALA A 232 -10.07 5.97 -17.54
C ALA A 232 -10.32 5.30 -16.19
N SER A 233 -10.02 4.00 -16.15
CA SER A 233 -9.96 3.18 -14.94
C SER A 233 -8.50 2.86 -14.61
N ALA A 234 -8.24 2.04 -13.60
CA ALA A 234 -6.88 1.63 -13.25
C ALA A 234 -6.73 0.11 -13.13
N PHE A 235 -5.51 -0.39 -13.33
CA PHE A 235 -5.12 -1.77 -13.01
C PHE A 235 -4.00 -1.87 -11.96
N LYS A 236 -3.35 -0.75 -11.61
CA LYS A 236 -2.35 -0.59 -10.53
C LYS A 236 -2.13 0.90 -10.18
N GLY A 237 -1.49 1.19 -9.04
CA GLY A 237 -0.89 2.50 -8.77
C GLY A 237 -1.88 3.61 -8.38
N ALA A 238 -3.10 3.24 -7.99
CA ALA A 238 -4.21 4.18 -7.80
C ALA A 238 -4.91 4.07 -6.43
N PHE A 239 -4.39 3.22 -5.53
CA PHE A 239 -5.00 2.95 -4.22
C PHE A 239 -4.07 3.04 -3.01
N GLY A 240 -2.76 3.13 -3.21
CA GLY A 240 -1.83 3.40 -2.12
C GLY A 240 -0.43 3.67 -2.65
N GLU A 241 0.25 4.66 -2.09
CA GLU A 241 1.55 5.12 -2.57
C GLU A 241 2.69 4.14 -2.24
N THR A 242 2.46 3.26 -1.25
CA THR A 242 3.47 2.32 -0.73
C THR A 242 3.25 0.87 -1.13
N LEU A 243 2.18 0.58 -1.86
CA LEU A 243 1.85 -0.79 -2.29
C LEU A 243 2.90 -1.30 -3.28
N TYR A 244 3.17 -2.61 -3.24
CA TYR A 244 4.11 -3.29 -4.16
C TYR A 244 3.43 -4.39 -5.01
N VAL A 245 2.15 -4.66 -4.76
CA VAL A 245 1.31 -5.61 -5.51
C VAL A 245 -0.13 -5.04 -5.54
N PRO A 246 -0.79 -5.01 -6.70
CA PRO A 246 -2.12 -4.41 -6.80
C PRO A 246 -3.18 -5.35 -6.23
N ASN A 247 -4.19 -4.79 -5.57
CA ASN A 247 -5.41 -5.52 -5.26
C ASN A 247 -6.25 -5.67 -6.53
N ALA A 248 -6.09 -6.79 -7.21
CA ALA A 248 -6.74 -7.07 -8.49
C ALA A 248 -8.26 -7.12 -8.38
N LYS A 249 -8.82 -7.53 -7.22
CA LYS A 249 -10.28 -7.47 -7.00
C LYS A 249 -10.80 -6.03 -7.07
N ARG A 250 -10.16 -5.08 -6.38
CA ARG A 250 -10.59 -3.68 -6.40
C ARG A 250 -10.50 -3.06 -7.79
N HIS A 251 -9.42 -3.35 -8.51
CA HIS A 251 -9.30 -2.92 -9.91
C HIS A 251 -10.36 -3.55 -10.81
N LEU A 252 -10.64 -4.85 -10.66
CA LEU A 252 -11.73 -5.51 -11.38
C LEU A 252 -13.08 -4.83 -11.12
N ASP A 253 -13.40 -4.55 -9.85
CA ASP A 253 -14.64 -3.90 -9.46
C ASP A 253 -14.74 -2.49 -10.08
N ASN A 254 -13.67 -1.68 -10.03
CA ASN A 254 -13.60 -0.38 -10.70
C ASN A 254 -13.84 -0.50 -12.22
N ASN A 255 -13.24 -1.49 -12.88
CA ASN A 255 -13.42 -1.72 -14.32
C ASN A 255 -14.85 -2.12 -14.69
N LEU A 256 -15.48 -3.01 -13.93
CA LEU A 256 -16.89 -3.39 -14.13
C LEU A 256 -17.82 -2.18 -13.93
N ARG A 257 -17.51 -1.29 -12.99
CA ARG A 257 -18.28 -0.07 -12.74
C ARG A 257 -18.14 0.94 -13.87
N TRP A 258 -16.96 1.05 -14.46
CA TRP A 258 -16.76 1.84 -15.67
C TRP A 258 -17.56 1.31 -16.87
N LEU A 259 -17.66 -0.02 -17.05
CA LEU A 259 -18.52 -0.59 -18.10
C LEU A 259 -20.00 -0.21 -17.90
N ASP A 260 -20.49 -0.26 -16.66
CA ASP A 260 -21.86 0.16 -16.32
C ASP A 260 -22.09 1.65 -16.62
N VAL A 261 -21.19 2.53 -16.16
CA VAL A 261 -21.24 3.98 -16.45
C VAL A 261 -21.23 4.26 -17.95
N MET A 262 -20.29 3.67 -18.69
CA MET A 262 -20.21 3.84 -20.13
C MET A 262 -21.49 3.38 -20.83
N SER A 263 -22.11 2.27 -20.38
CA SER A 263 -23.37 1.80 -20.96
C SER A 263 -24.53 2.77 -20.75
N ARG A 264 -24.57 3.48 -19.61
CA ARG A 264 -25.65 4.40 -19.24
C ARG A 264 -25.47 5.78 -19.84
N GLU A 265 -24.26 6.30 -19.83
CA GLU A 265 -23.97 7.70 -20.19
C GLU A 265 -23.63 7.87 -21.68
N SER A 266 -23.26 6.79 -22.40
CA SER A 266 -22.81 6.90 -23.80
C SER A 266 -23.83 7.54 -24.74
N THR A 267 -25.12 7.30 -24.55
CA THR A 267 -26.19 7.86 -25.40
C THR A 267 -26.36 9.37 -25.27
N LYS A 268 -25.81 9.99 -24.21
CA LYS A 268 -25.82 11.45 -24.04
C LYS A 268 -24.89 12.16 -25.02
N PHE A 269 -23.80 11.51 -25.42
CA PHE A 269 -22.79 12.08 -26.31
C PHE A 269 -23.10 11.73 -27.77
N LYS A 270 -23.09 12.73 -28.67
CA LYS A 270 -23.40 12.52 -30.09
C LYS A 270 -22.51 11.46 -30.75
N GLY A 271 -21.24 11.39 -30.33
CA GLY A 271 -20.28 10.41 -30.79
C GLY A 271 -20.05 9.23 -29.82
N GLY A 272 -20.71 9.22 -28.66
CA GLY A 272 -20.48 8.23 -27.60
C GLY A 272 -19.10 8.32 -26.95
N PHE A 273 -18.80 7.34 -26.08
CA PHE A 273 -17.45 7.17 -25.55
C PHE A 273 -16.49 6.73 -26.66
N ARG A 274 -15.30 7.34 -26.69
CA ARG A 274 -14.25 7.03 -27.64
C ARG A 274 -13.50 5.74 -27.29
N GLY A 275 -13.29 5.50 -26.00
CA GLY A 275 -12.60 4.32 -25.48
C GLY A 275 -12.44 4.38 -23.96
N LEU A 276 -11.95 3.27 -23.41
CA LEU A 276 -11.56 3.13 -22.00
C LEU A 276 -10.05 2.86 -21.93
N VAL A 277 -9.34 3.66 -21.14
CA VAL A 277 -7.92 3.47 -20.85
C VAL A 277 -7.75 2.85 -19.47
N LEU A 278 -6.96 1.77 -19.37
CA LEU A 278 -6.55 1.21 -18.09
C LEU A 278 -5.23 1.84 -17.66
N THR A 279 -5.25 2.73 -16.68
CA THR A 279 -4.05 3.39 -16.18
C THR A 279 -3.27 2.50 -15.22
N GLY A 280 -1.95 2.68 -15.21
CA GLY A 280 -1.04 1.92 -14.37
C GLY A 280 0.10 2.78 -13.87
N TRP A 281 -0.19 3.63 -12.88
CA TRP A 281 0.76 4.57 -12.32
C TRP A 281 1.87 3.86 -11.56
N GLN A 282 3.07 4.42 -11.59
CA GLN A 282 4.26 3.81 -10.99
C GLN A 282 4.67 4.48 -9.68
N ARG A 283 4.04 5.62 -9.39
CA ARG A 283 4.41 6.63 -8.42
C ARG A 283 3.40 7.78 -8.53
N TYR A 284 3.09 8.46 -7.43
CA TYR A 284 2.08 9.51 -7.37
C TYR A 284 2.63 10.87 -7.83
N ASP A 285 3.85 11.21 -7.43
CA ASP A 285 4.58 12.40 -7.87
C ASP A 285 6.11 12.13 -7.91
N HIS A 286 6.91 13.03 -8.50
CA HIS A 286 8.37 12.82 -8.60
C HIS A 286 9.14 12.76 -7.27
N PHE A 287 8.53 13.13 -6.16
CA PHE A 287 9.12 13.12 -4.82
C PHE A 287 8.67 11.92 -3.96
N ALA A 288 7.60 11.23 -4.34
CA ALA A 288 7.08 10.06 -3.64
C ALA A 288 8.04 8.84 -3.68
N VAL A 289 7.58 7.68 -3.25
CA VAL A 289 8.27 6.40 -3.46
C VAL A 289 7.64 5.64 -4.64
N LEU A 290 8.30 4.59 -5.14
CA LEU A 290 7.72 3.72 -6.16
C LEU A 290 6.61 2.86 -5.56
N CYS A 291 5.43 2.85 -6.18
CA CYS A 291 4.35 1.93 -5.84
C CYS A 291 4.46 0.64 -6.69
N GLU A 292 3.34 -0.01 -7.04
CA GLU A 292 3.33 -1.31 -7.68
C GLU A 292 4.05 -1.30 -9.04
N LEU A 293 5.12 -2.08 -9.15
CA LEU A 293 5.87 -2.24 -10.40
C LEU A 293 5.01 -2.98 -11.45
N LEU A 294 5.09 -2.55 -12.72
CA LEU A 294 4.42 -3.22 -13.85
C LEU A 294 4.52 -4.77 -13.84
N PRO A 295 5.71 -5.39 -13.69
CA PRO A 295 5.84 -6.85 -13.60
C PRO A 295 5.02 -7.52 -12.50
N ALA A 296 4.84 -6.89 -11.34
CA ALA A 296 4.00 -7.41 -10.26
C ALA A 296 2.50 -7.24 -10.55
N ALA A 297 2.14 -6.34 -11.47
CA ALA A 297 0.77 -6.00 -11.81
C ALA A 297 0.22 -6.71 -13.05
N VAL A 298 1.03 -7.49 -13.77
CA VAL A 298 0.59 -8.19 -15.00
C VAL A 298 -0.68 -9.04 -14.79
N PRO A 299 -0.86 -9.77 -13.67
CA PRO A 299 -2.12 -10.48 -13.44
C PRO A 299 -3.34 -9.57 -13.28
N SER A 300 -3.21 -8.46 -12.54
CA SER A 300 -4.27 -7.45 -12.40
C SER A 300 -4.60 -6.80 -13.75
N LEU A 301 -3.57 -6.49 -14.55
CA LEU A 301 -3.72 -5.99 -15.91
C LEU A 301 -4.48 -6.99 -16.80
N ALA A 302 -4.10 -8.26 -16.77
CA ALA A 302 -4.73 -9.30 -17.60
C ALA A 302 -6.21 -9.49 -17.25
N VAL A 303 -6.53 -9.56 -15.95
CA VAL A 303 -7.92 -9.65 -15.48
C VAL A 303 -8.71 -8.41 -15.89
N SER A 304 -8.17 -7.22 -15.65
CA SER A 304 -8.85 -5.96 -15.97
C SER A 304 -9.08 -5.79 -17.47
N LEU A 305 -8.04 -5.99 -18.28
CA LEU A 305 -8.08 -5.82 -19.73
C LEU A 305 -9.04 -6.81 -20.39
N LEU A 306 -8.93 -8.10 -20.07
CA LEU A 306 -9.82 -9.09 -20.66
C LEU A 306 -11.27 -8.87 -20.24
N THR A 307 -11.51 -8.45 -18.99
CA THR A 307 -12.85 -8.11 -18.51
C THR A 307 -13.47 -6.98 -19.32
N VAL A 308 -12.75 -5.88 -19.52
CA VAL A 308 -13.29 -4.74 -20.29
C VAL A 308 -13.45 -5.07 -21.76
N THR A 309 -12.55 -5.87 -22.34
CA THR A 309 -12.65 -6.36 -23.72
C THR A 309 -13.89 -7.25 -23.92
N LYS A 310 -14.23 -8.08 -22.93
CA LYS A 310 -15.38 -9.00 -23.02
C LYS A 310 -16.67 -8.42 -22.45
N GLY A 311 -16.62 -7.26 -21.79
CA GLY A 311 -17.75 -6.60 -21.16
C GLY A 311 -18.29 -7.28 -19.90
N ARG A 312 -17.59 -8.30 -19.37
CA ARG A 312 -17.99 -9.11 -18.22
C ARG A 312 -16.80 -9.87 -17.63
N PHE A 313 -16.92 -10.29 -16.38
CA PHE A 313 -15.97 -11.22 -15.74
C PHE A 313 -16.70 -12.47 -15.25
N ASP A 314 -16.30 -13.64 -15.77
CA ASP A 314 -16.89 -14.92 -15.41
C ASP A 314 -15.91 -16.09 -15.61
N ALA A 315 -16.37 -17.30 -15.30
CA ALA A 315 -15.57 -18.52 -15.38
C ALA A 315 -15.08 -18.85 -16.81
N PHE A 316 -15.74 -18.36 -17.87
CA PHE A 316 -15.35 -18.64 -19.25
C PHE A 316 -14.04 -17.95 -19.62
N LEU A 317 -13.72 -16.83 -18.97
CA LEU A 317 -12.46 -16.09 -19.20
C LEU A 317 -11.22 -16.82 -18.68
N ARG A 318 -11.39 -17.85 -17.84
CA ARG A 318 -10.27 -18.60 -17.25
C ARG A 318 -9.29 -19.12 -18.28
N LYS A 319 -9.81 -19.71 -19.37
CA LYS A 319 -8.97 -20.31 -20.41
C LYS A 319 -8.11 -19.25 -21.11
N ASP A 320 -8.72 -18.12 -21.45
CA ASP A 320 -8.05 -17.01 -22.12
C ASP A 320 -7.00 -16.36 -21.20
N LEU A 321 -7.30 -16.17 -19.90
CA LEU A 321 -6.33 -15.68 -18.90
C LEU A 321 -5.15 -16.64 -18.74
N HIS A 322 -5.43 -17.94 -18.64
CA HIS A 322 -4.37 -18.96 -18.52
C HIS A 322 -3.47 -18.99 -19.75
N ALA A 323 -4.04 -18.87 -20.95
CA ALA A 323 -3.29 -18.80 -22.18
C ALA A 323 -2.42 -17.54 -22.23
N ALA A 324 -3.01 -16.36 -21.97
CA ALA A 324 -2.32 -15.08 -21.99
C ALA A 324 -1.15 -15.01 -20.98
N LEU A 325 -1.33 -15.60 -19.80
CA LEU A 325 -0.33 -15.60 -18.73
C LEU A 325 0.62 -16.81 -18.78
N SER A 326 0.50 -17.68 -19.79
CA SER A 326 1.30 -18.90 -19.91
C SER A 326 1.24 -19.76 -18.64
N CYS A 327 0.03 -19.97 -18.12
CA CYS A 327 -0.20 -20.79 -16.95
C CYS A 327 -0.12 -22.28 -17.31
N PRO A 328 0.57 -23.12 -16.51
CA PRO A 328 0.61 -24.54 -16.75
C PRO A 328 -0.81 -25.12 -16.63
N GLU A 329 -1.13 -26.08 -17.49
CA GLU A 329 -2.36 -26.88 -17.44
C GLU A 329 -2.33 -27.82 -16.23
N THR A 330 -2.40 -27.24 -15.03
CA THR A 330 -2.60 -28.04 -13.82
C THR A 330 -4.09 -28.28 -13.67
N GLY A 331 -4.46 -29.55 -13.52
CA GLY A 331 -5.83 -30.03 -13.34
C GLY A 331 -6.45 -29.57 -12.02
N VAL A 332 -6.63 -28.26 -11.85
CA VAL A 332 -7.48 -27.70 -10.81
C VAL A 332 -8.91 -28.11 -11.17
N ARG A 333 -9.34 -29.23 -10.60
CA ARG A 333 -10.74 -29.62 -10.50
C ARG A 333 -11.43 -28.58 -9.62
N ASP A 334 -11.88 -27.49 -10.23
CA ASP A 334 -13.05 -26.77 -9.74
C ASP A 334 -14.24 -27.31 -10.56
N PRO A 335 -15.02 -28.26 -10.02
CA PRO A 335 -16.14 -28.88 -10.74
C PRO A 335 -17.28 -27.89 -11.03
N THR A 336 -17.28 -26.74 -10.35
CA THR A 336 -18.35 -25.73 -10.41
C THR A 336 -17.97 -24.49 -11.21
N GLY A 337 -16.69 -24.19 -11.37
CA GLY A 337 -16.18 -22.99 -12.03
C GLY A 337 -16.53 -21.67 -11.31
N SER A 338 -17.40 -21.70 -10.30
CA SER A 338 -17.89 -20.54 -9.57
C SER A 338 -16.82 -19.90 -8.69
N GLY A 339 -15.87 -20.70 -8.18
CA GLY A 339 -14.75 -20.20 -7.39
C GLY A 339 -13.73 -19.43 -8.23
N TRP A 340 -13.71 -19.56 -9.57
CA TRP A 340 -12.78 -18.80 -10.41
C TRP A 340 -13.07 -17.29 -10.41
N ALA A 341 -14.36 -16.94 -10.46
CA ALA A 341 -14.81 -15.56 -10.58
C ALA A 341 -14.85 -14.80 -9.24
N ASP A 342 -14.76 -15.49 -8.10
CA ASP A 342 -14.70 -14.84 -6.79
C ASP A 342 -13.24 -14.59 -6.35
N LEU A 343 -12.83 -13.32 -6.38
CA LEU A 343 -11.49 -12.90 -5.97
C LEU A 343 -11.38 -12.54 -4.48
N SER A 344 -12.43 -12.75 -3.68
CA SER A 344 -12.46 -12.29 -2.28
C SER A 344 -11.42 -12.98 -1.38
N GLY A 345 -11.15 -14.27 -1.61
CA GLY A 345 -10.16 -15.05 -0.86
C GLY A 345 -8.71 -14.86 -1.34
N ASP A 346 -8.51 -14.38 -2.56
CA ASP A 346 -7.20 -14.17 -3.18
C ASP A 346 -7.18 -12.85 -3.97
N PRO A 347 -7.27 -11.70 -3.29
CA PRO A 347 -7.43 -10.40 -3.94
C PRO A 347 -6.17 -9.96 -4.72
N PHE A 348 -5.02 -10.57 -4.44
CA PHE A 348 -3.75 -10.34 -5.14
C PHE A 348 -3.46 -11.38 -6.22
N LEU A 349 -4.29 -12.44 -6.31
CA LEU A 349 -4.22 -13.54 -7.26
C LEU A 349 -3.00 -14.48 -7.11
N TRP A 350 -2.36 -14.50 -5.94
CA TRP A 350 -1.12 -15.28 -5.75
C TRP A 350 -1.39 -16.78 -5.86
N ASP A 351 -2.49 -17.27 -5.30
CA ASP A 351 -2.83 -18.69 -5.36
C ASP A 351 -3.18 -19.11 -6.79
N ARG A 352 -3.90 -18.22 -7.50
CA ARG A 352 -4.34 -18.46 -8.88
C ARG A 352 -3.21 -18.42 -9.90
N PHE A 353 -2.29 -17.46 -9.78
CA PHE A 353 -1.31 -17.16 -10.83
C PHE A 353 0.16 -17.35 -10.43
N SER A 354 0.46 -17.82 -9.22
CA SER A 354 1.84 -18.12 -8.80
C SER A 354 2.57 -19.11 -9.71
N ARG A 355 1.84 -20.02 -10.36
CA ARG A 355 2.44 -21.05 -11.24
C ARG A 355 2.62 -20.59 -12.69
N CYS A 356 2.13 -19.41 -13.06
CA CYS A 356 2.18 -18.92 -14.43
C CYS A 356 3.54 -18.36 -14.82
N LEU A 357 3.82 -18.30 -16.12
CA LEU A 357 5.13 -18.00 -16.69
C LEU A 357 5.16 -16.71 -17.52
N PHE A 358 4.30 -15.74 -17.19
CA PHE A 358 4.28 -14.44 -17.84
C PHE A 358 5.55 -13.61 -17.56
N PRO A 359 5.90 -12.64 -18.44
CA PRO A 359 7.01 -11.73 -18.20
C PRO A 359 6.83 -10.93 -16.89
N GLY A 360 7.68 -11.20 -15.89
CA GLY A 360 7.58 -10.61 -14.55
C GLY A 360 7.07 -11.57 -13.45
N ALA A 361 6.74 -12.82 -13.80
CA ALA A 361 6.23 -13.81 -12.84
C ALA A 361 7.17 -14.12 -11.67
N LEU A 362 8.48 -13.92 -11.82
CA LEU A 362 9.46 -14.07 -10.72
C LEU A 362 9.27 -12.99 -9.65
N LEU A 363 9.20 -11.72 -10.05
CA LEU A 363 8.93 -10.63 -9.13
C LEU A 363 7.54 -10.78 -8.51
N TYR A 364 6.52 -11.11 -9.32
CA TYR A 364 5.17 -11.33 -8.82
C TYR A 364 5.13 -12.37 -7.68
N ARG A 365 5.76 -13.53 -7.85
CA ARG A 365 5.89 -14.52 -6.77
C ARG A 365 6.69 -14.03 -5.58
N LEU A 366 7.72 -13.22 -5.84
CA LEU A 366 8.52 -12.61 -4.78
C LEU A 366 7.68 -11.70 -3.89
N THR A 367 6.69 -10.98 -4.43
CA THR A 367 5.80 -10.13 -3.63
C THR A 367 5.00 -10.91 -2.56
N ALA A 368 4.61 -12.16 -2.84
CA ALA A 368 3.97 -13.02 -1.84
C ALA A 368 4.92 -13.39 -0.70
N ARG A 369 6.18 -13.73 -1.05
CA ARG A 369 7.24 -14.02 -0.05
C ARG A 369 7.61 -12.79 0.75
N LEU A 370 7.63 -11.61 0.11
CA LEU A 370 7.83 -10.34 0.77
C LEU A 370 6.73 -10.10 1.80
N GLN A 371 5.45 -10.24 1.43
CA GLN A 371 4.34 -10.05 2.37
C GLN A 371 4.44 -10.98 3.59
N ALA A 372 4.79 -12.25 3.39
CA ALA A 372 4.99 -13.18 4.50
C ALA A 372 6.14 -12.73 5.43
N THR A 373 7.24 -12.27 4.84
CA THR A 373 8.42 -11.80 5.59
C THR A 373 8.14 -10.50 6.33
N GLU A 374 7.43 -9.55 5.73
CA GLU A 374 7.01 -8.30 6.36
C GLU A 374 6.09 -8.53 7.56
N ARG A 375 5.21 -9.54 7.50
CA ARG A 375 4.37 -9.92 8.65
C ARG A 375 5.21 -10.44 9.81
N GLU A 376 6.18 -11.31 9.53
CA GLU A 376 7.11 -11.81 10.56
C GLU A 376 7.98 -10.70 11.14
N PHE A 377 8.50 -9.82 10.27
CA PHE A 377 9.28 -8.64 10.65
C PHE A 377 8.48 -7.68 11.53
N SER A 378 7.28 -7.29 11.10
CA SER A 378 6.42 -6.39 11.86
C SER A 378 6.05 -6.97 13.22
N ALA A 379 5.78 -8.28 13.29
CA ALA A 379 5.50 -8.95 14.57
C ALA A 379 6.72 -8.92 15.52
N LEU A 380 7.94 -9.06 15.01
CA LEU A 380 9.17 -8.94 15.79
C LEU A 380 9.39 -7.50 16.28
N VAL A 381 9.33 -6.52 15.38
CA VAL A 381 9.49 -5.09 15.71
C VAL A 381 8.48 -4.67 16.78
N GLU A 382 7.22 -5.03 16.59
CA GLU A 382 6.13 -4.78 17.54
C GLU A 382 6.39 -5.46 18.89
N ALA A 383 6.88 -6.71 18.89
CA ALA A 383 7.27 -7.40 20.11
C ALA A 383 8.42 -6.70 20.84
N VAL A 384 9.47 -6.30 20.12
CA VAL A 384 10.70 -5.70 20.67
C VAL A 384 10.46 -4.30 21.22
N HIS A 385 9.78 -3.44 20.46
CA HIS A 385 9.68 -2.01 20.77
C HIS A 385 8.44 -1.61 21.57
N HIS A 386 7.32 -2.32 21.39
CA HIS A 386 6.02 -1.83 21.86
C HIS A 386 5.32 -2.79 22.83
N ARG A 387 5.32 -4.10 22.55
CA ARG A 387 4.58 -5.07 23.38
C ARG A 387 5.38 -5.63 24.55
N ARG A 388 6.70 -5.74 24.43
CA ARG A 388 7.56 -6.30 25.49
C ARG A 388 8.44 -5.21 26.08
N GLY A 389 8.39 -5.04 27.40
CA GLY A 389 9.09 -3.97 28.13
C GLY A 389 10.60 -4.15 28.33
N TRP A 390 11.27 -4.94 27.49
CA TRP A 390 12.65 -5.38 27.71
C TRP A 390 13.65 -4.85 26.68
N MET A 391 13.17 -4.33 25.56
CA MET A 391 14.00 -3.75 24.51
C MET A 391 13.41 -2.47 23.92
N THR A 392 12.51 -1.82 24.66
CA THR A 392 11.96 -0.53 24.24
C THR A 392 13.09 0.51 24.11
N PRO A 393 12.87 1.62 23.39
CA PRO A 393 13.84 2.72 23.30
C PRO A 393 14.33 3.22 24.67
N TYR A 394 13.51 3.11 25.73
CA TYR A 394 13.92 3.41 27.10
C TYR A 394 15.00 2.44 27.62
N ASN A 395 14.79 1.13 27.44
CA ASN A 395 15.75 0.12 27.90
C ASN A 395 17.11 0.28 27.22
N VAL A 396 17.10 0.50 25.90
CA VAL A 396 18.29 0.69 25.07
C VAL A 396 19.05 1.94 25.51
N ARG A 397 18.38 3.12 25.58
CA ARG A 397 19.02 4.38 26.00
C ARG A 397 19.68 4.31 27.36
N HIS A 398 19.08 3.61 28.32
CA HIS A 398 19.62 3.50 29.67
C HIS A 398 20.50 2.27 29.90
N ASN A 399 20.74 1.43 28.88
CA ASN A 399 21.46 0.17 29.03
C ASN A 399 20.90 -0.70 30.17
N PHE A 400 19.57 -0.66 30.37
CA PHE A 400 18.90 -1.24 31.53
C PHE A 400 17.81 -2.22 31.10
N SER A 401 18.13 -3.51 31.15
CA SER A 401 17.20 -4.61 30.90
C SER A 401 17.68 -5.93 31.50
N SER A 402 16.79 -6.93 31.53
CA SER A 402 17.09 -8.30 31.92
C SER A 402 17.63 -9.10 30.73
N PRO A 403 18.88 -9.60 30.76
CA PRO A 403 19.47 -10.36 29.65
C PRO A 403 18.64 -11.59 29.23
N LEU A 404 18.06 -12.30 30.20
CA LEU A 404 17.20 -13.46 29.92
C LEU A 404 15.96 -13.05 29.12
N ARG A 405 15.33 -11.94 29.48
CA ARG A 405 14.14 -11.44 28.79
C ARG A 405 14.45 -10.85 27.43
N VAL A 406 15.63 -10.25 27.26
CA VAL A 406 16.11 -9.81 25.95
C VAL A 406 16.26 -10.99 25.00
N GLU A 407 16.79 -12.13 25.49
CA GLU A 407 16.88 -13.37 24.68
C GLU A 407 15.51 -13.94 24.30
N GLU A 408 14.50 -13.84 25.18
CA GLU A 408 13.13 -14.29 24.87
C GLU A 408 12.42 -13.43 23.82
N VAL A 409 12.76 -12.13 23.75
CA VAL A 409 12.06 -11.15 22.89
C VAL A 409 12.77 -10.96 21.54
N ALA A 410 14.10 -10.92 21.55
CA ALA A 410 14.95 -10.82 20.37
C ALA A 410 15.97 -11.97 20.38
N GLY A 411 15.44 -13.19 20.31
CA GLY A 411 16.28 -14.40 20.28
C GLY A 411 17.25 -14.35 19.10
N VAL A 412 18.52 -14.68 19.34
CA VAL A 412 19.58 -14.56 18.32
C VAL A 412 19.21 -15.35 17.07
N GLU A 413 18.63 -16.54 17.24
CA GLU A 413 18.22 -17.40 16.13
C GLU A 413 17.07 -16.80 15.31
N GLN A 414 16.09 -16.18 15.97
CA GLN A 414 14.93 -15.58 15.29
C GLN A 414 15.35 -14.37 14.45
N VAL A 415 16.15 -13.47 15.04
CA VAL A 415 16.65 -12.27 14.35
C VAL A 415 17.55 -12.68 13.19
N ALA A 416 18.50 -13.60 13.41
CA ALA A 416 19.41 -14.08 12.36
C ALA A 416 18.67 -14.79 11.21
N ARG A 417 17.66 -15.61 11.51
CA ARG A 417 16.82 -16.25 10.47
C ARG A 417 16.12 -15.20 9.61
N LEU A 418 15.58 -14.17 10.25
CA LEU A 418 14.86 -13.12 9.54
C LEU A 418 15.80 -12.26 8.70
N GLN A 419 16.98 -11.87 9.24
CA GLN A 419 18.03 -11.20 8.47
C GLN A 419 18.39 -12.00 7.21
N GLN A 420 18.65 -13.30 7.35
CA GLN A 420 18.97 -14.15 6.21
C GLN A 420 17.81 -14.21 5.18
N SER A 421 16.57 -14.19 5.65
CA SER A 421 15.37 -14.19 4.79
C SER A 421 15.28 -12.89 4.00
N VAL A 422 15.54 -11.74 4.63
CA VAL A 422 15.58 -10.43 3.98
C VAL A 422 16.71 -10.34 2.96
N GLU A 423 17.92 -10.78 3.30
CA GLU A 423 19.04 -10.82 2.34
C GLU A 423 18.74 -11.69 1.12
N ASN A 424 18.10 -12.84 1.35
CA ASN A 424 17.66 -13.72 0.26
C ASN A 424 16.60 -13.04 -0.61
N LEU A 425 15.67 -12.28 -0.03
CA LEU A 425 14.70 -11.47 -0.77
C LEU A 425 15.39 -10.40 -1.62
N ILE A 426 16.38 -9.68 -1.07
CA ILE A 426 17.14 -8.66 -1.80
C ILE A 426 17.83 -9.27 -3.02
N ARG A 427 18.54 -10.39 -2.85
CA ARG A 427 19.18 -11.10 -3.96
C ARG A 427 18.15 -11.55 -5.01
N SER A 428 17.06 -12.17 -4.55
CA SER A 428 15.99 -12.63 -5.44
C SER A 428 15.30 -11.49 -6.18
N ALA A 429 15.14 -10.32 -5.55
CA ALA A 429 14.52 -9.15 -6.16
C ALA A 429 15.40 -8.57 -7.26
N ARG A 430 16.70 -8.41 -7.00
CA ARG A 430 17.67 -8.01 -8.02
C ARG A 430 17.61 -8.94 -9.23
N ASP A 431 17.72 -10.25 -9.00
CA ASP A 431 17.73 -11.25 -10.07
C ASP A 431 16.41 -11.26 -10.86
N SER A 432 15.28 -10.99 -10.20
CA SER A 432 13.96 -10.94 -10.84
C SER A 432 13.73 -9.68 -11.66
N LEU A 433 14.49 -8.60 -11.43
CA LEU A 433 14.27 -7.29 -12.03
C LEU A 433 15.30 -6.91 -13.11
N VAL A 434 16.47 -7.57 -13.15
CA VAL A 434 17.61 -7.19 -14.01
C VAL A 434 17.27 -7.09 -15.50
N ASP A 435 16.37 -7.94 -15.99
CA ASP A 435 15.93 -7.92 -17.40
C ASP A 435 14.68 -7.04 -17.64
N ILE A 436 14.14 -6.43 -16.58
CA ILE A 436 12.85 -5.73 -16.60
C ILE A 436 13.02 -4.23 -16.40
N LEU A 437 13.91 -3.81 -15.50
CA LEU A 437 14.14 -2.41 -15.13
C LEU A 437 15.63 -2.06 -15.22
N GLU A 438 15.92 -0.77 -15.39
CA GLU A 438 17.28 -0.26 -15.29
C GLU A 438 17.86 -0.37 -13.87
N PRO A 439 19.19 -0.51 -13.70
CA PRO A 439 19.82 -0.74 -12.40
C PRO A 439 19.48 0.29 -11.31
N PHE A 440 19.31 1.56 -11.67
CA PHE A 440 18.92 2.62 -10.72
C PHE A 440 17.53 2.41 -10.13
N ALA A 441 16.55 2.01 -10.95
CA ALA A 441 15.20 1.72 -10.49
C ALA A 441 15.15 0.45 -9.62
N ILE A 442 15.99 -0.54 -9.92
CA ILE A 442 16.16 -1.74 -9.09
C ILE A 442 16.71 -1.35 -7.72
N SER A 443 17.77 -0.54 -7.69
CA SER A 443 18.39 -0.07 -6.46
C SER A 443 17.40 0.74 -5.62
N GLU A 444 16.70 1.70 -6.23
CA GLU A 444 15.68 2.52 -5.57
C GLU A 444 14.58 1.65 -4.96
N TRP A 445 14.03 0.68 -5.71
CA TRP A 445 12.98 -0.19 -5.20
C TRP A 445 13.45 -1.05 -4.02
N ILE A 446 14.66 -1.63 -4.11
CA ILE A 446 15.24 -2.42 -3.01
C ILE A 446 15.50 -1.54 -1.78
N GLU A 447 16.02 -0.34 -1.98
CA GLU A 447 16.30 0.62 -0.91
C GLU A 447 15.01 1.08 -0.22
N GLN A 448 13.94 1.34 -0.97
CA GLN A 448 12.66 1.77 -0.42
C GLN A 448 11.91 0.62 0.28
N ARG A 449 12.00 -0.61 -0.23
CA ARG A 449 11.12 -1.73 0.19
C ARG A 449 11.78 -2.73 1.12
N LEU A 450 13.05 -3.05 0.92
CA LEU A 450 13.71 -4.15 1.62
C LEU A 450 14.77 -3.67 2.61
N TYR A 451 15.52 -2.62 2.25
CA TYR A 451 16.61 -2.12 3.08
C TYR A 451 16.18 -1.61 4.48
N PRO A 452 14.98 -1.02 4.69
CA PRO A 452 14.55 -0.63 6.03
C PRO A 452 14.43 -1.81 7.00
N MET A 453 14.12 -3.00 6.50
CA MET A 453 14.12 -4.20 7.35
C MET A 453 15.54 -4.62 7.73
N VAL A 454 16.53 -4.45 6.85
CA VAL A 454 17.93 -4.75 7.14
C VAL A 454 18.44 -3.85 8.26
N THR A 455 18.23 -2.54 8.13
CA THR A 455 18.72 -1.55 9.11
C THR A 455 18.09 -1.76 10.48
N GLU A 456 16.78 -2.05 10.52
CA GLU A 456 16.05 -2.31 11.76
C GLU A 456 16.49 -3.62 12.41
N LEU A 457 16.61 -4.72 11.66
CA LEU A 457 17.06 -6.00 12.21
C LEU A 457 18.49 -5.94 12.74
N ASP A 458 19.37 -5.23 12.04
CA ASP A 458 20.74 -5.00 12.50
C ASP A 458 20.75 -4.15 13.77
N SER A 459 19.85 -3.17 13.89
CA SER A 459 19.70 -2.38 15.12
C SER A 459 19.24 -3.24 16.29
N ILE A 460 18.19 -4.04 16.10
CA ILE A 460 17.68 -4.96 17.12
C ILE A 460 18.77 -5.94 17.56
N ALA A 461 19.53 -6.51 16.61
CA ALA A 461 20.62 -7.44 16.91
C ALA A 461 21.72 -6.78 17.76
N ARG A 462 22.14 -5.56 17.38
CA ARG A 462 23.14 -4.78 18.15
C ARG A 462 22.64 -4.43 19.54
N ASP A 463 21.43 -3.90 19.67
CA ASP A 463 20.84 -3.50 20.94
C ASP A 463 20.66 -4.70 21.88
N ALA A 464 20.21 -5.84 21.34
CA ALA A 464 20.12 -7.09 22.09
C ALA A 464 21.49 -7.52 22.60
N ALA A 465 22.53 -7.48 21.76
CA ALA A 465 23.89 -7.84 22.16
C ALA A 465 24.42 -6.93 23.28
N VAL A 466 24.21 -5.61 23.16
CA VAL A 466 24.61 -4.63 24.18
C VAL A 466 23.89 -4.89 25.49
N LEU A 467 22.57 -5.05 25.49
CA LEU A 467 21.79 -5.29 26.71
C LEU A 467 22.15 -6.63 27.37
N LYS A 468 22.39 -7.68 26.58
CA LYS A 468 22.83 -9.00 27.08
C LYS A 468 24.26 -9.00 27.62
N SER A 469 25.11 -8.09 27.17
CA SER A 469 26.50 -7.97 27.65
C SER A 469 26.59 -7.41 29.07
N LYS A 470 25.56 -6.70 29.55
CA LYS A 470 25.55 -6.10 30.88
C LYS A 470 25.58 -7.17 31.97
N ARG A 471 26.38 -6.91 33.00
CA ARG A 471 26.54 -7.77 34.19
C ARG A 471 26.19 -7.05 35.49
N THR A 472 26.16 -5.72 35.46
CA THR A 472 25.84 -4.85 36.57
C THR A 472 24.87 -3.77 36.10
N TRP A 473 24.01 -3.32 37.02
CA TRP A 473 22.99 -2.30 36.74
C TRP A 473 23.02 -1.25 37.86
N PRO A 474 22.90 0.05 37.53
CA PRO A 474 22.82 1.10 38.55
C PRO A 474 21.54 0.97 39.38
N ALA A 475 21.61 1.44 40.63
CA ALA A 475 20.41 1.61 41.45
C ALA A 475 19.48 2.65 40.82
N ARG A 476 18.17 2.45 41.00
CA ARG A 476 17.16 3.45 40.60
C ARG A 476 17.15 4.64 41.58
N PRO A 477 16.75 5.84 41.13
CA PRO A 477 16.27 6.15 39.78
C PRO A 477 17.40 6.32 38.75
N LEU A 478 17.10 6.05 37.48
CA LEU A 478 18.02 6.28 36.37
C LEU A 478 18.01 7.77 36.00
N PRO A 479 19.13 8.33 35.49
CA PRO A 479 19.16 9.72 35.05
C PRO A 479 18.06 10.01 34.02
N PRO A 480 17.30 11.12 34.15
CA PRO A 480 16.29 11.49 33.16
C PRO A 480 16.93 11.89 31.83
N LEU A 481 16.15 11.83 30.75
CA LEU A 481 16.55 12.41 29.46
C LEU A 481 16.66 13.93 29.58
N GLU A 482 17.75 14.51 29.08
CA GLU A 482 17.99 15.94 29.14
C GLU A 482 16.93 16.73 28.35
N GLU A 483 16.45 16.15 27.27
CA GLU A 483 15.40 16.70 26.42
C GLU A 483 14.07 16.90 27.16
N LEU A 484 13.85 16.20 28.28
CA LEU A 484 12.64 16.39 29.09
C LEU A 484 12.58 17.78 29.74
N ARG A 485 13.73 18.48 29.87
CA ARG A 485 13.77 19.86 30.36
C ARG A 485 12.94 20.81 29.50
N ARG A 486 12.84 20.56 28.18
CA ARG A 486 12.02 21.40 27.28
C ARG A 486 10.52 21.35 27.60
N PHE A 487 10.10 20.32 28.35
CA PHE A 487 8.73 20.16 28.84
C PHE A 487 8.57 20.59 30.31
N GLY A 488 9.56 21.27 30.89
CA GLY A 488 9.53 21.71 32.30
C GLY A 488 9.77 20.58 33.31
N ILE A 489 10.18 19.39 32.86
CA ILE A 489 10.48 18.27 33.76
C ILE A 489 11.92 18.41 34.25
N THR A 490 12.10 18.97 35.45
CA THR A 490 13.39 19.09 36.13
C THR A 490 13.51 18.06 37.25
N VAL A 491 14.58 17.25 37.25
CA VAL A 491 14.83 16.27 38.31
C VAL A 491 15.84 16.85 39.31
N PRO A 492 15.53 16.85 40.62
CA PRO A 492 16.47 17.30 41.63
C PRO A 492 17.72 16.41 41.69
N PRO A 493 18.89 16.95 42.06
CA PRO A 493 20.11 16.15 42.18
C PRO A 493 19.92 15.02 43.18
N LEU A 494 20.40 13.82 42.82
CA LEU A 494 20.39 12.67 43.72
C LEU A 494 21.18 13.00 44.99
N PRO A 495 20.70 12.63 46.19
CA PRO A 495 21.47 12.80 47.41
C PRO A 495 22.81 12.07 47.24
N SER A 496 23.92 12.80 47.47
CA SER A 496 25.26 12.22 47.38
C SER A 496 25.33 11.01 48.29
N ALA A 497 25.84 9.89 47.77
CA ALA A 497 26.16 8.74 48.60
C ALA A 497 27.05 9.24 49.74
N GLN A 498 26.58 9.11 50.99
CA GLN A 498 27.39 9.46 52.14
C GLN A 498 28.73 8.72 52.03
N PRO A 499 29.88 9.38 52.26
CA PRO A 499 31.16 8.72 52.24
C PRO A 499 31.08 7.54 53.22
N GLN A 500 31.43 6.34 52.73
CA GLN A 500 31.52 5.15 53.56
C GLN A 500 32.37 5.51 54.79
N MET A 501 31.75 5.45 55.97
CA MET A 501 32.44 5.59 57.24
C MET A 501 33.62 4.62 57.22
N GLU A 502 34.84 5.16 57.20
CA GLU A 502 36.03 4.43 57.62
C GLU A 502 35.74 3.88 59.02
N THR A 503 35.56 2.56 59.11
CA THR A 503 35.51 1.89 60.39
C THR A 503 36.87 2.06 61.05
N LYS A 504 36.96 3.02 61.98
CA LYS A 504 38.03 3.08 62.98
C LYS A 504 38.11 1.70 63.64
N LYS A 505 39.26 1.04 63.48
CA LYS A 505 39.66 -0.10 64.30
C LYS A 505 39.78 0.39 65.75
N GLU A 506 38.73 0.22 66.53
CA GLU A 506 38.86 0.18 67.99
C GLU A 506 39.00 -1.27 68.46
N HIS A 507 40.15 -1.52 69.07
CA HIS A 507 40.49 -2.71 69.83
C HIS A 507 39.44 -2.96 70.92
N ARG A 508 38.69 -4.06 70.82
CA ARG A 508 38.18 -4.77 72.00
C ARG A 508 38.57 -6.23 71.91
N GLN A 509 39.48 -6.62 72.81
CA GLN A 509 39.91 -7.97 73.08
C GLN A 509 38.71 -8.89 73.37
N GLY A 510 38.86 -10.14 72.94
CA GLY A 510 37.80 -11.14 72.86
C GLY A 510 37.26 -11.65 74.20
N ASN A 511 36.17 -12.42 74.09
CA ASN A 511 35.85 -13.60 74.92
C ASN A 511 34.45 -14.15 74.56
N GLY A 512 34.23 -14.57 73.31
CA GLY A 512 32.95 -15.17 72.87
C GLY A 512 33.09 -16.52 72.17
N ILE A 513 34.10 -16.67 71.30
CA ILE A 513 34.21 -17.82 70.39
C ILE A 513 35.04 -18.98 70.98
N ASP A 514 35.99 -18.69 71.89
CA ASP A 514 36.76 -19.73 72.61
C ASP A 514 35.94 -20.50 73.65
N ARG A 515 34.75 -20.00 74.06
CA ARG A 515 33.84 -20.73 74.96
C ARG A 515 33.00 -21.79 74.25
N LEU A 516 32.70 -21.63 72.95
CA LEU A 516 31.93 -22.63 72.19
C LEU A 516 32.81 -23.81 71.75
N ILE A 517 34.08 -23.54 71.40
CA ILE A 517 35.03 -24.57 70.94
C ILE A 517 35.52 -25.45 72.12
N LYS A 518 35.56 -24.92 73.34
CA LYS A 518 35.91 -25.69 74.56
C LYS A 518 34.77 -26.57 75.12
N GLN A 519 33.52 -26.42 74.67
CA GLN A 519 32.42 -27.31 75.11
C GLN A 519 32.23 -28.57 74.24
N LEU A 520 32.74 -28.60 73.00
CA LEU A 520 32.56 -29.75 72.11
C LEU A 520 33.67 -30.82 72.20
N ASN A 521 34.79 -30.56 72.88
CA ASN A 521 35.90 -31.50 73.06
C ASN A 521 35.86 -32.29 74.40
N LYS A 522 34.73 -32.34 75.09
CA LYS A 522 34.60 -32.99 76.43
C LYS A 522 33.73 -34.26 76.47
N TRP A 523 33.44 -34.87 75.31
CA TRP A 523 32.66 -36.12 75.22
C TRP A 523 33.35 -37.25 74.45
N SER A 524 34.68 -37.28 74.41
CA SER A 524 35.44 -38.43 73.92
C SER A 524 36.53 -38.80 74.91
N ILE A 525 36.31 -39.86 75.69
CA ILE A 525 37.26 -40.85 76.24
C ILE A 525 36.48 -41.84 77.13
N ARG A 526 36.54 -43.14 76.74
CA ARG A 526 36.16 -44.42 77.40
C ARG A 526 35.32 -45.23 76.39
N ALA A 527 35.68 -46.43 75.93
CA ALA A 527 36.70 -47.38 76.34
C ALA A 527 37.00 -48.38 75.20
N SER A 528 38.30 -48.65 75.00
CA SER A 528 38.97 -49.94 74.70
C SER A 528 38.20 -51.18 74.15
N THR A 529 38.54 -51.56 72.90
CA THR A 529 39.07 -52.86 72.36
C THR A 529 38.61 -54.24 72.90
N PRO A 530 38.83 -55.37 72.17
CA PRO A 530 38.91 -55.62 70.71
C PRO A 530 38.10 -56.88 70.29
N PHE A 531 37.91 -57.21 69.01
CA PHE A 531 38.00 -58.60 68.50
C PHE A 531 37.92 -58.70 66.95
N ARG A 532 39.03 -59.17 66.40
CA ARG A 532 39.31 -60.00 65.19
C ARG A 532 38.67 -59.71 63.83
N CYS A 533 39.56 -59.40 62.89
CA CYS A 533 39.50 -59.77 61.48
C CYS A 533 39.64 -61.30 61.29
N ASP A 534 38.94 -61.80 60.27
CA ASP A 534 39.35 -62.80 59.27
C ASP A 534 38.32 -62.62 58.13
N ALA A 535 38.57 -62.75 56.82
CA ALA A 535 39.72 -62.87 55.95
C ALA A 535 39.11 -63.02 54.54
N ALA A 536 39.30 -62.06 53.63
CA ALA A 536 39.30 -62.28 52.18
C ALA A 536 39.78 -61.02 51.42
N SER A 537 41.04 -61.09 50.98
CA SER A 537 41.68 -60.38 49.84
C SER A 537 41.61 -58.84 49.75
N THR A 538 42.71 -58.20 50.15
CA THR A 538 43.61 -57.33 49.35
C THR A 538 43.21 -57.08 47.89
N CYS A 539 43.48 -55.96 47.19
CA CYS A 539 44.12 -54.64 47.37
C CYS A 539 43.96 -54.05 45.93
N LEU A 540 43.48 -52.85 45.61
CA LEU A 540 44.18 -51.57 45.72
C LEU A 540 43.31 -50.54 44.98
N SER A 541 42.95 -49.46 45.67
CA SER A 541 43.05 -48.07 45.23
C SER A 541 42.92 -47.76 43.72
N SER A 542 41.70 -47.37 43.31
CA SER A 542 41.41 -46.14 42.54
C SER A 542 40.03 -46.28 41.90
N TYR A 543 38.97 -45.77 42.54
CA TYR A 543 37.68 -45.33 41.97
C TYR A 543 36.62 -45.31 43.08
N PHE A 544 36.22 -44.15 43.61
CA PHE A 544 34.90 -43.94 44.23
C PHE A 544 34.60 -42.43 44.37
N ARG A 545 34.33 -41.79 43.23
CA ARG A 545 33.52 -40.57 43.14
C ARG A 545 32.48 -40.90 42.07
N VAL A 546 31.26 -41.27 42.50
CA VAL A 546 29.98 -41.39 41.75
C VAL A 546 29.15 -42.51 42.40
N ARG A 547 28.18 -42.13 43.24
CA ARG A 547 26.84 -42.76 43.44
C ARG A 547 26.27 -42.35 44.80
N LEU A 548 25.65 -41.17 44.82
CA LEU A 548 24.52 -40.82 45.70
C LEU A 548 23.89 -39.55 45.11
N ASN A 549 23.33 -39.69 43.91
CA ASN A 549 22.54 -38.65 43.24
C ASN A 549 21.62 -39.27 42.19
N LEU A 550 20.92 -40.34 42.57
CA LEU A 550 19.94 -41.00 41.71
C LEU A 550 18.72 -41.55 42.50
N GLU A 551 18.31 -40.87 43.57
CA GLU A 551 17.01 -41.15 44.24
C GLU A 551 16.24 -39.84 44.55
N MET A 552 16.88 -38.67 44.47
CA MET A 552 16.23 -37.37 44.71
C MET A 552 15.73 -36.64 43.45
N ARG A 553 15.76 -37.28 42.27
CA ARG A 553 15.23 -36.73 41.01
C ARG A 553 13.91 -37.35 40.54
N PHE A 554 13.48 -38.48 41.12
CA PHE A 554 12.17 -39.07 40.81
C PHE A 554 11.04 -38.55 41.72
N ALA A 555 11.32 -38.26 42.99
CA ALA A 555 10.30 -37.74 43.92
C ALA A 555 9.78 -36.34 43.56
N VAL A 556 10.66 -35.46 43.04
CA VAL A 556 10.28 -34.07 42.67
C VAL A 556 9.51 -34.03 41.35
N SER A 557 9.80 -34.91 40.40
CA SER A 557 9.09 -35.01 39.12
C SER A 557 7.69 -35.65 39.27
N PHE A 558 7.54 -36.58 40.21
CA PHE A 558 6.25 -37.22 40.52
C PHE A 558 5.30 -36.28 41.29
N ALA A 559 5.82 -35.50 42.24
CA ALA A 559 5.04 -34.47 42.95
C ALA A 559 4.59 -33.31 42.03
N TYR A 560 5.45 -32.88 41.08
CA TYR A 560 5.09 -31.83 40.10
C TYR A 560 4.03 -32.30 39.09
N ARG A 561 4.07 -33.58 38.66
CA ARG A 561 3.06 -34.14 37.74
C ARG A 561 1.71 -34.38 38.40
N LEU A 562 1.67 -34.77 39.68
CA LEU A 562 0.42 -34.87 40.45
C LEU A 562 -0.21 -33.49 40.70
N GLY A 563 0.60 -32.48 41.05
CA GLY A 563 0.13 -31.09 41.24
C GLY A 563 -0.43 -30.44 39.98
N PHE A 564 0.21 -30.65 38.82
CA PHE A 564 -0.30 -30.13 37.53
C PHE A 564 -1.55 -30.87 37.04
N SER A 565 -1.70 -32.17 37.33
CA SER A 565 -2.92 -32.91 36.93
C SER A 565 -4.14 -32.55 37.78
N ALA A 566 -3.94 -32.30 39.09
CA ALA A 566 -5.00 -31.84 39.99
C ALA A 566 -5.42 -30.40 39.69
N TRP A 567 -4.47 -29.53 39.31
CA TRP A 567 -4.78 -28.16 38.88
C TRP A 567 -5.48 -28.12 37.52
N ARG A 568 -5.01 -28.90 36.52
CA ARG A 568 -5.73 -29.03 35.24
C ARG A 568 -7.16 -29.53 35.43
N ARG A 569 -7.40 -30.56 36.26
CA ARG A 569 -8.76 -31.11 36.52
C ARG A 569 -9.67 -30.09 37.20
N LYS A 570 -9.18 -29.28 38.14
CA LYS A 570 -9.98 -28.20 38.76
C LYS A 570 -10.32 -27.08 37.76
N SER A 571 -9.39 -26.73 36.86
CA SER A 571 -9.63 -25.71 35.83
C SER A 571 -10.59 -26.18 34.74
N THR A 572 -10.54 -27.46 34.30
CA THR A 572 -11.54 -28.00 33.36
C THR A 572 -12.91 -28.15 34.00
N ILE A 573 -13.00 -28.50 35.29
CA ILE A 573 -14.28 -28.56 36.01
C ILE A 573 -14.88 -27.16 36.18
N LEU A 574 -14.07 -26.14 36.51
CA LEU A 574 -14.53 -24.75 36.59
C LEU A 574 -14.96 -24.20 35.22
N ALA A 575 -14.23 -24.54 34.14
CA ALA A 575 -14.64 -24.18 32.78
C ALA A 575 -15.95 -24.89 32.38
N ALA A 576 -16.10 -26.18 32.71
CA ALA A 576 -17.33 -26.92 32.43
C ALA A 576 -18.53 -26.39 33.22
N ILE A 577 -18.35 -26.02 34.50
CA ILE A 577 -19.38 -25.38 35.32
C ILE A 577 -19.73 -23.99 34.75
N GLY A 578 -18.73 -23.22 34.30
CA GLY A 578 -18.93 -21.93 33.64
C GLY A 578 -19.74 -22.05 32.34
N THR A 579 -19.42 -23.03 31.49
CA THR A 579 -20.17 -23.29 30.25
C THR A 579 -21.58 -23.82 30.53
N LEU A 580 -21.77 -24.63 31.57
CA LEU A 580 -23.08 -25.14 31.98
C LEU A 580 -23.97 -24.02 32.54
N LEU A 581 -23.40 -23.10 33.32
CA LEU A 581 -24.09 -21.89 33.80
C LEU A 581 -24.46 -20.96 32.64
N LEU A 582 -23.57 -20.79 31.66
CA LEU A 582 -23.86 -19.99 30.47
C LEU A 582 -24.99 -20.61 29.64
N LEU A 583 -25.00 -21.94 29.47
CA LEU A 583 -26.07 -22.66 28.79
C LEU A 583 -27.40 -22.58 29.56
N LEU A 584 -27.39 -22.65 30.89
CA LEU A 584 -28.59 -22.47 31.71
C LEU A 584 -29.14 -21.04 31.62
N VAL A 585 -28.26 -20.03 31.57
CA VAL A 585 -28.67 -18.63 31.34
C VAL A 585 -29.23 -18.46 29.93
N CYS A 586 -28.62 -19.05 28.90
CA CYS A 586 -29.15 -19.01 27.54
C CYS A 586 -30.48 -19.74 27.39
N LEU A 587 -30.69 -20.86 28.10
CA LEU A 587 -31.95 -21.61 28.12
C LEU A 587 -33.06 -20.89 28.90
N GLN A 588 -32.71 -20.19 29.99
CA GLN A 588 -33.67 -19.31 30.68
C GLN A 588 -34.01 -18.06 29.85
N TYR A 589 -33.06 -17.53 29.07
CA TYR A 589 -33.28 -16.38 28.20
C TYR A 589 -34.13 -16.75 26.96
N SER A 590 -33.93 -17.93 26.38
CA SER A 590 -34.76 -18.44 25.29
C SER A 590 -36.17 -18.85 25.76
N SER A 591 -36.33 -19.21 27.05
CA SER A 591 -37.64 -19.46 27.66
C SER A 591 -38.43 -18.18 27.98
N PHE A 592 -37.81 -16.99 27.96
CA PHE A 592 -38.47 -15.70 28.23
C PHE A 592 -38.75 -14.86 26.98
N GLY A 593 -38.20 -15.25 25.82
CA GLY A 593 -38.43 -14.59 24.53
C GLY A 593 -39.55 -15.24 23.72
N GLY A 594 -40.78 -15.21 24.23
CA GLY A 594 -41.91 -15.85 23.54
C GLY A 594 -43.28 -15.42 24.04
N ARG A 595 -43.67 -14.16 23.79
CA ARG A 595 -45.07 -13.72 23.68
C ARG A 595 -45.16 -12.40 22.92
N THR A 596 -45.36 -12.49 21.61
CA THR A 596 -46.33 -11.65 20.88
C THR A 596 -46.62 -12.33 19.54
N GLU A 597 -47.92 -12.49 19.30
CA GLU A 597 -48.58 -13.18 18.20
C GLU A 597 -48.38 -12.47 16.85
N GLY A 598 -48.46 -13.21 15.74
CA GLY A 598 -48.53 -12.58 14.41
C GLY A 598 -48.39 -13.52 13.21
N LYS A 599 -49.30 -14.49 13.09
CA LYS A 599 -49.75 -15.24 11.88
C LYS A 599 -48.78 -15.36 10.68
N ILE A 600 -48.29 -16.58 10.51
CA ILE A 600 -47.76 -17.16 9.28
C ILE A 600 -48.93 -17.54 8.36
N PHE A 601 -48.89 -17.16 7.09
CA PHE A 601 -49.55 -17.92 6.02
C PHE A 601 -48.45 -18.64 5.23
N ALA A 602 -48.52 -19.96 5.25
CA ALA A 602 -47.71 -20.85 4.43
C ALA A 602 -48.22 -20.80 2.98
N VAL A 603 -47.30 -20.89 2.02
CA VAL A 603 -47.61 -21.35 0.67
C VAL A 603 -46.63 -22.48 0.35
N GLU A 604 -47.22 -23.63 0.08
CA GLU A 604 -46.58 -24.89 -0.31
C GLU A 604 -45.93 -24.79 -1.70
N ASP A 605 -44.84 -25.53 -1.85
CA ASP A 605 -44.24 -25.92 -3.12
C ASP A 605 -45.20 -26.81 -3.90
N SER A 606 -45.40 -26.51 -5.19
CA SER A 606 -45.76 -27.53 -6.17
C SER A 606 -45.12 -27.23 -7.52
N SER A 607 -44.23 -28.14 -7.91
CA SER A 607 -43.62 -28.27 -9.22
C SER A 607 -44.63 -28.54 -10.34
N SER A 608 -44.48 -27.87 -11.48
CA SER A 608 -44.75 -28.47 -12.79
C SER A 608 -44.06 -27.68 -13.91
N THR A 609 -43.18 -28.38 -14.61
CA THR A 609 -42.62 -28.09 -15.93
C THR A 609 -43.71 -27.84 -16.98
N GLU A 610 -43.55 -26.84 -17.84
CA GLU A 610 -43.96 -26.90 -19.26
C GLU A 610 -43.40 -25.73 -20.10
N GLU A 611 -43.38 -25.98 -21.41
CA GLU A 611 -42.51 -25.43 -22.45
C GLU A 611 -42.88 -24.03 -22.99
N LEU A 612 -41.91 -23.37 -23.62
CA LEU A 612 -42.02 -22.22 -24.55
C LEU A 612 -42.87 -22.60 -25.79
N PRO A 613 -43.56 -21.67 -26.53
CA PRO A 613 -42.86 -20.65 -27.34
C PRO A 613 -43.58 -19.33 -27.75
N SER A 614 -42.75 -18.40 -28.24
CA SER A 614 -42.95 -17.39 -29.31
C SER A 614 -44.10 -16.35 -29.27
N GLY A 615 -43.70 -15.07 -29.31
CA GLY A 615 -44.17 -14.13 -30.36
C GLY A 615 -45.13 -12.99 -29.97
N GLY A 616 -44.68 -11.74 -30.17
CA GLY A 616 -45.51 -10.72 -30.86
C GLY A 616 -46.33 -9.70 -30.05
N SER A 617 -45.70 -8.54 -29.82
CA SER A 617 -46.28 -7.18 -29.96
C SER A 617 -47.30 -6.61 -28.95
N LYS A 618 -47.13 -5.29 -28.74
CA LYS A 618 -48.08 -4.26 -28.29
C LYS A 618 -48.38 -4.12 -26.78
N GLN A 619 -47.72 -3.09 -26.23
CA GLN A 619 -48.36 -1.88 -25.73
C GLN A 619 -49.38 -2.06 -24.57
N ARG A 620 -48.92 -1.86 -23.34
CA ARG A 620 -49.75 -1.29 -22.26
C ARG A 620 -48.97 -0.29 -21.43
N ARG A 621 -49.43 0.98 -21.53
CA ARG A 621 -49.28 2.01 -20.51
C ARG A 621 -49.79 1.48 -19.17
N VAL A 622 -49.04 1.72 -18.11
CA VAL A 622 -49.61 1.87 -16.77
C VAL A 622 -49.01 3.14 -16.17
N GLN A 623 -49.85 4.16 -16.10
CA GLN A 623 -49.67 5.35 -15.26
C GLN A 623 -49.82 4.93 -13.80
N PHE A 624 -48.93 5.44 -12.94
CA PHE A 624 -49.27 5.72 -11.55
C PHE A 624 -48.95 7.20 -11.28
N VAL A 625 -49.96 7.88 -10.73
CA VAL A 625 -49.99 9.27 -10.28
C VAL A 625 -50.29 9.24 -8.78
N LEU A 626 -49.88 10.32 -8.08
CA LEU A 626 -50.11 10.71 -6.66
C LEU A 626 -48.87 10.42 -5.77
N ASN A 627 -48.28 11.37 -5.03
CA ASN A 627 -48.79 12.62 -4.47
C ASN A 627 -47.73 13.74 -4.45
N GLN A 628 -48.19 14.96 -4.74
CA GLN A 628 -47.56 16.22 -4.39
C GLN A 628 -47.70 16.48 -2.88
N VAL A 629 -46.67 17.07 -2.27
CA VAL A 629 -46.83 17.95 -1.12
C VAL A 629 -46.10 19.25 -1.46
N ASP A 630 -46.89 20.30 -1.64
CA ASP A 630 -46.44 21.68 -1.79
C ASP A 630 -46.00 22.24 -0.43
N VAL A 631 -44.86 22.94 -0.41
CA VAL A 631 -44.61 24.04 0.53
C VAL A 631 -43.99 25.19 -0.26
N ALA A 632 -44.72 26.30 -0.31
CA ALA A 632 -44.38 27.54 -0.99
C ALA A 632 -43.52 28.48 -0.09
N PRO A 633 -42.99 29.60 -0.63
CA PRO A 633 -41.70 30.19 -0.25
C PRO A 633 -41.79 31.41 0.69
N SER A 634 -40.66 31.84 1.26
CA SER A 634 -40.53 33.20 1.81
C SER A 634 -39.14 33.84 1.55
N GLU A 635 -39.19 34.86 0.69
CA GLU A 635 -38.46 36.12 0.57
C GLU A 635 -37.11 36.40 1.31
N LYS A 636 -36.20 37.02 0.53
CA LYS A 636 -35.04 37.87 0.89
C LYS A 636 -35.52 39.33 1.04
N PRO A 637 -34.85 40.27 1.77
CA PRO A 637 -33.55 40.80 1.30
C PRO A 637 -32.54 41.44 2.32
N SER A 638 -31.27 41.47 1.87
CA SER A 638 -30.29 42.57 1.92
C SER A 638 -29.16 42.66 2.99
N ARG A 639 -27.96 42.96 2.42
CA ARG A 639 -26.72 43.61 2.91
C ARG A 639 -25.57 42.79 3.55
N LEU A 640 -24.43 42.87 2.83
CA LEU A 640 -23.03 42.59 3.21
C LEU A 640 -22.52 43.52 4.33
N PRO A 641 -21.49 43.09 5.07
CA PRO A 641 -20.12 43.58 4.81
C PRO A 641 -19.02 42.47 4.78
N ASP A 642 -17.85 42.88 4.28
CA ASP A 642 -16.61 42.16 3.90
C ASP A 642 -15.83 41.39 5.01
N PRO A 643 -14.80 40.56 4.68
CA PRO A 643 -14.52 39.27 5.32
C PRO A 643 -13.34 39.27 6.32
N PRO A 644 -13.17 38.21 7.14
CA PRO A 644 -11.87 37.89 7.72
C PRO A 644 -11.24 36.66 7.03
N ALA A 645 -10.04 36.86 6.51
CA ALA A 645 -9.20 35.92 5.78
C ALA A 645 -8.63 34.73 6.62
N ARG A 646 -9.39 34.21 7.59
CA ARG A 646 -8.92 33.15 8.51
C ARG A 646 -9.72 31.84 8.43
N GLU A 647 -10.97 31.87 7.98
CA GLU A 647 -11.80 30.66 7.79
C GLU A 647 -11.42 29.83 6.55
N ASP A 648 -10.66 30.39 5.61
CA ASP A 648 -10.26 29.69 4.38
C ASP A 648 -9.12 28.69 4.64
N LEU A 649 -8.30 28.89 5.68
CA LEU A 649 -7.18 28.00 6.04
C LEU A 649 -7.66 26.72 6.74
N GLU A 650 -8.70 26.79 7.58
CA GLU A 650 -9.26 25.60 8.23
C GLU A 650 -10.10 24.76 7.26
N ARG A 651 -10.80 25.39 6.30
CA ARG A 651 -11.44 24.65 5.18
C ARG A 651 -10.41 24.02 4.24
N ARG A 652 -9.26 24.66 4.00
CA ARG A 652 -8.12 24.09 3.25
C ARG A 652 -7.52 22.87 3.94
N HIS A 653 -7.35 22.91 5.27
CA HIS A 653 -6.89 21.76 6.04
C HIS A 653 -7.93 20.63 6.06
N ALA A 654 -9.21 20.94 6.30
CA ALA A 654 -10.27 19.94 6.28
C ALA A 654 -10.45 19.29 4.90
N PHE A 655 -10.28 20.04 3.81
CA PHE A 655 -10.35 19.51 2.44
C PHE A 655 -9.17 18.61 2.09
N LEU A 656 -7.94 19.00 2.43
CA LEU A 656 -6.75 18.16 2.22
C LEU A 656 -6.79 16.89 3.08
N GLN A 657 -7.34 16.99 4.29
CA GLN A 657 -7.46 15.87 5.21
C GLN A 657 -8.60 14.93 4.82
N GLN A 658 -9.74 15.45 4.37
CA GLN A 658 -10.82 14.63 3.81
C GLN A 658 -10.40 13.95 2.49
N TYR A 659 -9.59 14.60 1.66
CA TYR A 659 -9.05 13.98 0.44
C TYR A 659 -7.93 12.96 0.71
N ALA A 660 -7.18 13.12 1.81
CA ALA A 660 -6.20 12.14 2.27
C ALA A 660 -6.85 10.94 3.01
N ASP A 661 -7.99 11.15 3.67
CA ASP A 661 -8.74 10.10 4.37
C ASP A 661 -9.71 9.33 3.45
N ASP A 662 -10.08 9.90 2.29
CA ASP A 662 -10.90 9.25 1.24
C ASP A 662 -10.08 8.70 0.05
N LYS A 663 -8.74 8.89 0.03
CA LYS A 663 -7.79 8.14 -0.82
C LYS A 663 -7.26 6.91 -0.08
#